data_AF-A0A6F8ZCW4-F1
#
_entry.id   AF-A0A6F8ZCW4-F1
#
_cell.length_a   1.000
_cell.length_b   1.000
_cell.length_c   1.000
_cell.angle_alpha   90.00
_cell.angle_beta   90.00
_cell.angle_gamma   90.00
#
_symmetry.space_group_name_H-M   'P 1'
#
loop_
_entity.id
_entity.type
_entity.pdbx_description
1 polymer ?
#
loop_
_entity_poly.entity_id
_entity_poly.type
_entity_poly.pdbx_seq_one_letter_code
_entity_poly.pdbx_strand_id
1 'polypeptide(L)'
;MQLFQFALGPVQSFVAQARRTRDFWAGSFLLSWLAGVAILATRRQDGRLRFPVVPESVLECLEGRGGDCPGYGGIPNRFEALVPDGFDPERVVQVIRQAWAGLGEEVWQADLAPLRELSGGDTRVIWERQMGAFWDVQWVLTPDLDDHAALDRRKNWRGRPLLPEGGVSCHLMEGWQELSGATGPRDPRLPAFWAAVRKRVGPAIREGEYLSAPALVKRRFAGVFPRFRLPVDDGWILRGWEVGQHGPSVDLVAAYPWLQQLFTLAQADRAVARAVDRLVQAGRALTGGHGEEDWPGELRGSVEEPVRRWRAAPASVWFPTQLANPRVWDEPDPERLEEAQQALQQVGRLVADRLPRAPAPFYAVLVMDGDEMGALLRQEKPEEVSAALAAFTGAVPGLVEEAGGWTVYAGGDDVVAFLPLPSALDAAARLREQYRAAFRERGMTATISAAVVYPHITLPLMTVLAAGHSLLDTVAKADRGRDAVACEVLLPGGAGPRWAMPWERALRAGRVLLAELADAFAGGDAVMAGMTSRFFYRLRERWQELVREPRPAMAGAGPDPGSGEPVLDPEVFGEVLAMEYLQAGENRSGLSREEARQRVGWLLDQCRVVRRRRGPAGVQWQEERRWELDGALLLRFLALRGREGV
;
A
#
# COMPACT_ATOMS: atom_id res chain seq x y z
N MET A 1 19.39 -32.75 -15.84
CA MET A 1 19.01 -31.45 -15.26
C MET A 1 17.70 -31.02 -15.87
N GLN A 2 16.81 -30.44 -15.08
CA GLN A 2 15.49 -29.98 -15.50
C GLN A 2 15.24 -28.57 -14.97
N LEU A 3 14.32 -27.84 -15.61
CA LEU A 3 13.83 -26.56 -15.11
C LEU A 3 12.58 -26.80 -14.26
N PHE A 4 12.68 -26.42 -12.98
CA PHE A 4 11.58 -26.39 -12.03
C PHE A 4 10.98 -25.00 -11.96
N GLN A 5 9.68 -24.90 -12.22
CA GLN A 5 8.93 -23.66 -12.09
C GLN A 5 7.87 -23.84 -11.02
N PHE A 6 7.79 -22.89 -10.10
CA PHE A 6 6.94 -22.97 -8.92
C PHE A 6 6.12 -21.69 -8.76
N ALA A 7 4.86 -21.83 -8.34
CA ALA A 7 4.03 -20.73 -7.86
C ALA A 7 3.21 -21.14 -6.63
N LEU A 8 3.16 -20.24 -5.65
CA LEU A 8 2.30 -20.33 -4.48
C LEU A 8 1.12 -19.36 -4.62
N GLY A 9 -0.09 -19.84 -4.34
CA GLY A 9 -1.30 -19.04 -4.33
C GLY A 9 -2.29 -19.50 -3.25
N PRO A 10 -3.37 -18.75 -3.00
CA PRO A 10 -3.75 -17.54 -3.72
C PRO A 10 -3.02 -16.29 -3.19
N VAL A 11 -2.62 -15.39 -4.09
CA VAL A 11 -1.95 -14.13 -3.72
C VAL A 11 -2.96 -13.05 -3.38
N GLN A 12 -3.81 -12.66 -4.34
CA GLN A 12 -4.75 -11.55 -4.13
C GLN A 12 -5.79 -11.83 -3.05
N SER A 13 -6.43 -13.00 -3.05
CA SER A 13 -7.44 -13.32 -2.03
C SER A 13 -6.85 -13.59 -0.64
N PHE A 14 -5.53 -13.76 -0.53
CA PHE A 14 -4.86 -13.76 0.77
C PHE A 14 -4.37 -12.36 1.13
N VAL A 15 -3.50 -11.74 0.34
CA VAL A 15 -2.86 -10.47 0.70
C VAL A 15 -3.88 -9.32 0.74
N ALA A 16 -4.74 -9.19 -0.27
CA ALA A 16 -5.69 -8.06 -0.36
C ALA A 16 -6.90 -8.17 0.59
N GLN A 17 -7.20 -9.36 1.12
CA GLN A 17 -8.24 -9.55 2.15
C GLN A 17 -7.70 -9.09 3.52
N ALA A 18 -7.68 -7.77 3.69
CA ALA A 18 -7.09 -7.07 4.83
C ALA A 18 -7.98 -5.91 5.29
N ARG A 19 -8.35 -5.89 6.57
CA ARG A 19 -9.10 -4.77 7.17
C ARG A 19 -8.19 -3.71 7.78
N ARG A 20 -6.96 -4.09 8.15
CA ARG A 20 -5.95 -3.23 8.78
C ARG A 20 -4.61 -3.38 8.05
N THR A 21 -3.72 -2.39 8.22
CA THR A 21 -2.33 -2.43 7.70
C THR A 21 -1.59 -3.69 8.15
N ARG A 22 -1.78 -4.07 9.41
CA ARG A 22 -1.31 -5.37 9.97
C ARG A 22 -1.76 -6.58 9.16
N ASP A 23 -3.02 -6.65 8.75
CA ASP A 23 -3.57 -7.83 8.06
C ASP A 23 -2.95 -7.97 6.67
N PHE A 24 -2.76 -6.83 6.01
CA PHE A 24 -2.15 -6.73 4.69
C PHE A 24 -0.68 -7.16 4.74
N TRP A 25 0.08 -6.61 5.69
CA TRP A 25 1.47 -7.00 5.92
C TRP A 25 1.62 -8.45 6.36
N ALA A 26 0.77 -8.95 7.24
CA ALA A 26 0.78 -10.35 7.65
C ALA A 26 0.61 -11.27 6.43
N GLY A 27 -0.36 -10.96 5.56
CA GLY A 27 -0.57 -11.71 4.33
C GLY A 27 0.67 -11.70 3.42
N SER A 28 1.24 -10.51 3.17
CA SER A 28 2.45 -10.33 2.35
C SER A 28 3.66 -11.07 2.91
N PHE A 29 3.91 -10.93 4.22
CA PHE A 29 5.02 -11.57 4.91
C PHE A 29 4.88 -13.09 4.90
N LEU A 30 3.71 -13.64 5.27
CA LEU A 30 3.48 -15.08 5.33
C LEU A 30 3.62 -15.73 3.95
N LEU A 31 3.14 -15.08 2.89
CA LEU A 31 3.33 -15.54 1.51
C LEU A 31 4.82 -15.57 1.13
N SER A 32 5.55 -14.49 1.43
CA SER A 32 7.00 -14.40 1.17
C SER A 32 7.79 -15.43 1.98
N TRP A 33 7.44 -15.63 3.24
CA TRP A 33 8.06 -16.62 4.13
C TRP A 33 7.87 -18.04 3.58
N LEU A 34 6.66 -18.42 3.19
CA LEU A 34 6.39 -19.74 2.59
C LEU A 34 7.10 -19.92 1.23
N ALA A 35 7.21 -18.86 0.43
CA ALA A 35 8.01 -18.89 -0.80
C ALA A 35 9.51 -19.11 -0.48
N GLY A 36 10.03 -18.46 0.56
CA GLY A 36 11.39 -18.69 1.06
C GLY A 36 11.61 -20.13 1.53
N VAL A 37 10.64 -20.70 2.26
CA VAL A 37 10.66 -22.12 2.66
C VAL A 37 10.72 -23.04 1.43
N ALA A 38 9.95 -22.74 0.38
CA ALA A 38 9.95 -23.51 -0.86
C ALA A 38 11.31 -23.44 -1.59
N ILE A 39 11.93 -22.26 -1.64
CA ILE A 39 13.26 -22.06 -2.21
C ILE A 39 14.32 -22.82 -1.42
N LEU A 40 14.28 -22.76 -0.09
CA LEU A 40 15.21 -23.48 0.78
C LEU A 40 15.06 -25.01 0.61
N ALA A 41 13.83 -25.51 0.54
CA ALA A 41 13.54 -26.92 0.27
C ALA A 41 14.10 -27.36 -1.11
N THR A 42 14.06 -26.46 -2.09
CA THR A 42 14.62 -26.71 -3.43
C THR A 42 16.14 -26.78 -3.39
N ARG A 43 16.79 -25.86 -2.68
CA ARG A 43 18.26 -25.82 -2.53
C ARG A 43 18.82 -27.02 -1.76
N ARG A 44 18.10 -27.49 -0.74
CA ARG A 44 18.45 -28.69 0.03
C ARG A 44 18.44 -29.97 -0.83
N GLN A 45 17.81 -29.94 -2.00
CA GLN A 45 17.83 -31.00 -3.02
C GLN A 45 18.78 -30.67 -4.20
N ASP A 46 19.84 -29.90 -3.93
CA ASP A 46 20.83 -29.44 -4.92
C ASP A 46 20.26 -28.59 -6.08
N GLY A 47 19.08 -28.01 -5.88
CA GLY A 47 18.46 -27.09 -6.83
C GLY A 47 19.16 -25.72 -6.85
N ARG A 48 19.50 -25.23 -8.03
CA ARG A 48 20.11 -23.92 -8.25
C ARG A 48 19.05 -22.92 -8.69
N LEU A 49 18.77 -21.94 -7.84
CA LEU A 49 17.78 -20.90 -8.12
C LEU A 49 18.25 -20.03 -9.31
N ARG A 50 17.37 -19.88 -10.30
CA ARG A 50 17.61 -19.05 -11.50
C ARG A 50 16.92 -17.69 -11.38
N PHE A 51 15.70 -17.68 -10.85
CA PHE A 51 14.91 -16.47 -10.65
C PHE A 51 13.89 -16.66 -9.52
N PRO A 52 13.69 -15.70 -8.60
CA PRO A 52 14.53 -14.52 -8.35
C PRO A 52 15.82 -14.92 -7.60
N VAL A 53 16.78 -14.02 -7.52
CA VAL A 53 17.94 -14.07 -6.64
C VAL A 53 17.47 -13.63 -5.27
N VAL A 54 17.49 -14.57 -4.33
CA VAL A 54 17.19 -14.31 -2.92
C VAL A 54 18.51 -14.17 -2.17
N PRO A 55 18.70 -13.08 -1.38
CA PRO A 55 19.89 -12.93 -0.55
C PRO A 55 20.06 -14.11 0.41
N GLU A 56 21.29 -14.60 0.56
CA GLU A 56 21.57 -15.76 1.43
C GLU A 56 21.17 -15.49 2.88
N SER A 57 21.38 -14.26 3.35
CA SER A 57 21.01 -13.83 4.71
C SER A 57 19.54 -14.09 5.03
N VAL A 58 18.64 -13.93 4.05
CA VAL A 58 17.20 -14.17 4.22
C VAL A 58 16.90 -15.67 4.36
N LEU A 59 17.63 -16.52 3.63
CA LEU A 59 17.49 -17.97 3.75
C LEU A 59 18.11 -18.50 5.05
N GLU A 60 19.23 -17.91 5.48
CA GLU A 60 19.85 -18.20 6.78
C GLU A 60 18.92 -17.86 7.96
N CYS A 61 18.09 -16.82 7.83
CA CYS A 61 17.06 -16.48 8.81
C CYS A 61 16.04 -17.61 9.01
N LEU A 62 15.63 -18.30 7.94
CA LEU A 62 14.72 -19.45 8.03
C LEU A 62 15.27 -20.60 8.87
N GLU A 63 16.60 -20.66 9.03
CA GLU A 63 17.29 -21.68 9.81
C GLU A 63 17.82 -21.15 11.15
N GLY A 64 17.54 -19.87 11.46
CA GLY A 64 18.03 -19.15 12.64
C GLY A 64 19.54 -18.94 12.67
N ARG A 65 20.16 -18.85 11.50
CA ARG A 65 21.59 -18.53 11.31
C ARG A 65 21.83 -17.08 10.88
N GLY A 66 20.78 -16.38 10.44
CA GLY A 66 20.86 -15.00 9.97
C GLY A 66 20.98 -13.98 11.11
N GLY A 67 21.71 -12.89 10.87
CA GLY A 67 21.87 -11.79 11.82
C GLY A 67 20.79 -10.71 11.71
N ASP A 68 20.49 -10.24 10.49
CA ASP A 68 19.50 -9.19 10.22
C ASP A 68 18.38 -9.75 9.35
N CYS A 69 17.29 -10.16 10.00
CA CYS A 69 16.17 -10.83 9.34
C CYS A 69 15.08 -9.84 8.92
N PRO A 70 14.55 -9.95 7.69
CA PRO A 70 13.62 -8.95 7.17
C PRO A 70 12.31 -8.95 7.95
N GLY A 71 11.81 -7.75 8.24
CA GLY A 71 10.49 -7.51 8.82
C GLY A 71 9.37 -7.32 7.80
N TYR A 72 9.63 -7.52 6.51
CA TYR A 72 8.67 -7.32 5.41
C TYR A 72 8.72 -8.45 4.39
N GLY A 73 7.70 -8.54 3.52
CA GLY A 73 7.68 -9.51 2.43
C GLY A 73 8.57 -9.09 1.27
N GLY A 74 9.64 -9.85 1.00
CA GLY A 74 10.59 -9.56 -0.07
C GLY A 74 10.83 -10.71 -1.06
N ILE A 75 10.16 -11.84 -0.87
CA ILE A 75 10.30 -13.02 -1.76
C ILE A 75 9.00 -13.16 -2.56
N PRO A 76 9.06 -13.11 -3.90
CA PRO A 76 7.88 -13.28 -4.73
C PRO A 76 7.33 -14.71 -4.62
N ASN A 77 6.06 -14.86 -4.92
CA ASN A 77 5.35 -16.13 -4.83
C ASN A 77 5.66 -17.09 -6.01
N ARG A 78 6.50 -16.68 -6.97
CA ARG A 78 6.95 -17.47 -8.12
C ARG A 78 8.47 -17.53 -8.16
N PHE A 79 9.02 -18.71 -8.48
CA PHE A 79 10.43 -18.86 -8.76
C PHE A 79 10.71 -19.96 -9.79
N GLU A 80 11.91 -19.94 -10.34
CA GLU A 80 12.47 -20.89 -11.29
C GLU A 80 13.83 -21.38 -10.81
N ALA A 81 14.08 -22.68 -10.88
CA ALA A 81 15.33 -23.31 -10.45
C ALA A 81 15.76 -24.43 -11.41
N LEU A 82 17.07 -24.58 -11.60
CA LEU A 82 17.67 -25.73 -12.26
C LEU A 82 17.85 -26.85 -11.25
N VAL A 83 17.27 -28.01 -11.51
CA VAL A 83 17.24 -29.14 -10.58
C VAL A 83 17.84 -30.41 -11.19
N PRO A 84 18.44 -31.31 -10.37
CA PRO A 84 18.92 -32.60 -10.85
C PRO A 84 17.76 -33.55 -11.22
N ASP A 85 18.06 -34.64 -11.94
CA ASP A 85 17.04 -35.59 -12.42
C ASP A 85 16.37 -36.39 -11.28
N GLY A 86 16.98 -36.42 -10.08
CA GLY A 86 16.43 -37.04 -8.88
C GLY A 86 15.64 -36.10 -7.96
N PHE A 87 15.36 -34.87 -8.41
CA PHE A 87 14.65 -33.87 -7.63
C PHE A 87 13.19 -34.26 -7.38
N ASP A 88 12.74 -34.16 -6.11
CA ASP A 88 11.35 -34.40 -5.74
C ASP A 88 10.59 -33.07 -5.50
N PRO A 89 9.71 -32.66 -6.44
CA PRO A 89 8.89 -31.47 -6.28
C PRO A 89 7.81 -31.66 -5.19
N GLU A 90 7.33 -32.88 -4.94
CA GLU A 90 6.33 -33.13 -3.89
C GLU A 90 6.93 -32.92 -2.51
N ARG A 91 8.23 -33.18 -2.33
CA ARG A 91 8.91 -32.82 -1.09
C ARG A 91 8.81 -31.33 -0.80
N VAL A 92 8.98 -30.46 -1.81
CA VAL A 92 8.81 -29.00 -1.65
C VAL A 92 7.40 -28.67 -1.18
N VAL A 93 6.37 -29.28 -1.79
CA VAL A 93 4.96 -29.10 -1.40
C VAL A 93 4.72 -29.54 0.05
N GLN A 94 5.27 -30.69 0.45
CA GLN A 94 5.13 -31.22 1.80
C GLN A 94 5.72 -30.27 2.85
N VAL A 95 6.93 -29.76 2.62
CA VAL A 95 7.58 -28.82 3.56
C VAL A 95 6.75 -27.55 3.74
N ILE A 96 6.20 -26.98 2.66
CA ILE A 96 5.33 -25.80 2.74
C ILE A 96 4.10 -26.09 3.60
N ARG A 97 3.44 -27.22 3.37
CA ARG A 97 2.26 -27.64 4.14
C ARG A 97 2.60 -27.86 5.60
N GLN A 98 3.75 -28.47 5.90
CA GLN A 98 4.25 -28.65 7.27
C GLN A 98 4.55 -27.31 7.95
N ALA A 99 5.22 -26.38 7.25
CA ALA A 99 5.52 -25.05 7.77
C ALA A 99 4.24 -24.28 8.11
N TRP A 100 3.27 -24.27 7.19
CA TRP A 100 1.98 -23.62 7.41
C TRP A 100 1.18 -24.26 8.55
N ALA A 101 1.11 -25.60 8.59
CA ALA A 101 0.41 -26.31 9.66
C ALA A 101 1.10 -26.11 11.02
N GLY A 102 2.43 -26.13 11.06
CA GLY A 102 3.21 -25.90 12.27
C GLY A 102 3.02 -24.49 12.83
N LEU A 103 3.06 -23.46 11.98
CA LEU A 103 2.77 -22.09 12.41
C LEU A 103 1.33 -21.96 12.89
N GLY A 104 0.39 -22.62 12.20
CA GLY A 104 -0.98 -22.76 12.64
C GLY A 104 -1.11 -23.38 14.03
N GLU A 105 -0.35 -24.43 14.30
CA GLU A 105 -0.36 -25.11 15.58
C GLU A 105 0.13 -24.21 16.72
N GLU A 106 1.18 -23.40 16.50
CA GLU A 106 1.62 -22.40 17.49
C GLU A 106 0.51 -21.40 17.85
N VAL A 107 -0.21 -20.91 16.84
CA VAL A 107 -1.36 -20.01 17.06
C VAL A 107 -2.50 -20.74 17.79
N TRP A 108 -2.80 -21.98 17.39
CA TRP A 108 -3.81 -22.81 18.02
C TRP A 108 -3.50 -23.02 19.51
N GLN A 109 -2.27 -23.42 19.84
CA GLN A 109 -1.85 -23.67 21.23
C GLN A 109 -1.91 -22.40 22.09
N ALA A 110 -1.50 -21.25 21.53
CA ALA A 110 -1.53 -19.99 22.26
C ALA A 110 -2.97 -19.51 22.56
N ASP A 111 -3.84 -19.55 21.55
CA ASP A 111 -5.11 -18.81 21.58
C ASP A 111 -6.35 -19.70 21.74
N LEU A 112 -6.37 -20.92 21.18
CA LEU A 112 -7.57 -21.76 21.06
C LEU A 112 -7.56 -23.06 21.88
N ALA A 113 -6.42 -23.72 22.05
CA ALA A 113 -6.30 -24.96 22.82
C ALA A 113 -6.87 -24.85 24.25
N PRO A 114 -6.68 -23.73 24.98
CA PRO A 114 -7.29 -23.53 26.30
C PRO A 114 -8.82 -23.39 26.30
N LEU A 115 -9.44 -23.23 25.12
CA LEU A 115 -10.89 -23.04 24.94
C LEU A 115 -11.56 -24.28 24.34
N ARG A 116 -10.86 -25.44 24.33
CA ARG A 116 -11.33 -26.67 23.68
C ARG A 116 -12.65 -27.20 24.24
N GLU A 117 -12.93 -26.94 25.52
CA GLU A 117 -14.19 -27.35 26.17
C GLU A 117 -15.40 -26.53 25.71
N LEU A 118 -15.20 -25.28 25.29
CA LEU A 118 -16.27 -24.39 24.81
C LEU A 118 -16.71 -24.72 23.37
N SER A 119 -15.87 -25.41 22.62
CA SER A 119 -16.00 -25.60 21.17
C SER A 119 -16.61 -26.94 20.76
N GLY A 120 -16.85 -27.85 21.70
CA GLY A 120 -17.49 -29.14 21.43
C GLY A 120 -16.75 -30.07 20.45
N GLY A 121 -15.49 -29.75 20.10
CA GLY A 121 -14.68 -30.49 19.13
C GLY A 121 -14.75 -29.98 17.68
N ASP A 122 -15.83 -29.29 17.29
CA ASP A 122 -16.05 -28.81 15.91
C ASP A 122 -14.99 -27.80 15.47
N THR A 123 -14.54 -26.92 16.38
CA THR A 123 -13.53 -25.89 16.06
C THR A 123 -12.21 -26.48 15.56
N ARG A 124 -11.75 -27.61 16.10
CA ARG A 124 -10.50 -28.24 15.63
C ARG A 124 -10.67 -28.84 14.23
N VAL A 125 -11.83 -29.45 13.97
CA VAL A 125 -12.17 -30.00 12.65
C VAL A 125 -12.21 -28.88 11.60
N ILE A 126 -12.85 -27.75 11.92
CA ILE A 126 -12.87 -26.56 11.06
C ILE A 126 -11.44 -26.04 10.85
N TRP A 127 -10.65 -25.93 11.90
CA TRP A 127 -9.27 -25.46 11.83
C TRP A 127 -8.41 -26.31 10.89
N GLU A 128 -8.37 -27.62 11.09
CA GLU A 128 -7.57 -28.54 10.27
C GLU A 128 -8.02 -28.55 8.81
N ARG A 129 -9.33 -28.54 8.57
CA ARG A 129 -9.90 -28.42 7.21
C ARG A 129 -9.40 -27.16 6.51
N GLN A 130 -9.52 -26.01 7.17
CA GLN A 130 -9.18 -24.72 6.60
C GLN A 130 -7.66 -24.58 6.38
N MET A 131 -6.85 -24.97 7.37
CA MET A 131 -5.40 -24.89 7.27
C MET A 131 -4.83 -25.84 6.21
N GLY A 132 -5.42 -27.02 6.02
CA GLY A 132 -4.98 -28.00 5.03
C GLY A 132 -5.36 -27.66 3.59
N ALA A 133 -6.44 -26.89 3.37
CA ALA A 133 -6.98 -26.58 2.05
C ALA A 133 -6.65 -25.18 1.53
N PHE A 134 -5.98 -24.34 2.33
CA PHE A 134 -5.82 -22.92 2.01
C PHE A 134 -4.90 -22.63 0.81
N TRP A 135 -3.71 -23.23 0.81
CA TRP A 135 -2.67 -22.94 -0.19
C TRP A 135 -2.80 -23.83 -1.43
N ASP A 136 -2.89 -23.19 -2.59
CA ASP A 136 -2.71 -23.82 -3.91
C ASP A 136 -1.23 -23.73 -4.31
N VAL A 137 -0.60 -24.88 -4.45
CA VAL A 137 0.81 -25.01 -4.81
C VAL A 137 0.90 -25.60 -6.20
N GLN A 138 1.40 -24.81 -7.15
CA GLN A 138 1.50 -25.19 -8.55
C GLN A 138 2.95 -25.28 -8.96
N TRP A 139 3.29 -26.35 -9.67
CA TRP A 139 4.65 -26.53 -10.18
C TRP A 139 4.67 -27.27 -11.52
N VAL A 140 5.76 -27.10 -12.25
CA VAL A 140 6.07 -27.80 -13.50
C VAL A 140 7.56 -28.17 -13.51
N LEU A 141 7.87 -29.38 -13.98
CA LEU A 141 9.21 -29.80 -14.36
C LEU A 141 9.26 -29.93 -15.88
N THR A 142 10.25 -29.32 -16.51
CA THR A 142 10.46 -29.41 -17.94
C THR A 142 11.92 -29.72 -18.26
N PRO A 143 12.20 -30.63 -19.21
CA PRO A 143 13.56 -30.88 -19.68
C PRO A 143 14.09 -29.73 -20.53
N ASP A 144 13.20 -28.89 -21.08
CA ASP A 144 13.57 -27.70 -21.83
C ASP A 144 13.91 -26.57 -20.85
N LEU A 145 15.21 -26.25 -20.77
CA LEU A 145 15.71 -25.24 -19.84
C LEU A 145 15.32 -23.81 -20.23
N ASP A 146 14.77 -23.58 -21.42
CA ASP A 146 14.37 -22.26 -21.91
C ASP A 146 12.84 -22.06 -21.92
N ASP A 147 12.05 -23.06 -21.50
CA ASP A 147 10.59 -22.99 -21.51
C ASP A 147 10.00 -22.25 -20.30
N HIS A 148 10.25 -20.94 -20.18
CA HIS A 148 9.77 -20.06 -19.09
C HIS A 148 8.23 -19.91 -18.98
N ALA A 149 7.48 -20.42 -19.95
CA ALA A 149 6.02 -20.27 -20.02
C ALA A 149 5.25 -21.51 -19.55
N ALA A 150 5.94 -22.59 -19.19
CA ALA A 150 5.31 -23.87 -18.84
C ALA A 150 4.32 -23.73 -17.66
N LEU A 151 4.72 -23.03 -16.61
CA LEU A 151 3.87 -22.76 -15.44
C LEU A 151 2.65 -21.88 -15.80
N ASP A 152 2.82 -20.90 -16.67
CA ASP A 152 1.72 -20.03 -17.10
C ASP A 152 0.71 -20.79 -17.96
N ARG A 153 1.16 -21.76 -18.77
CA ARG A 153 0.27 -22.69 -19.47
C ARG A 153 -0.48 -23.60 -18.48
N ARG A 154 0.19 -24.09 -17.43
CA ARG A 154 -0.45 -24.88 -16.35
C ARG A 154 -1.54 -24.10 -15.63
N LYS A 155 -1.32 -22.80 -15.35
CA LYS A 155 -2.33 -21.93 -14.71
C LYS A 155 -3.64 -21.83 -15.48
N ASN A 156 -3.61 -21.99 -16.81
CA ASN A 156 -4.81 -22.00 -17.64
C ASN A 156 -5.66 -23.28 -17.44
N TRP A 157 -5.08 -24.34 -16.87
CA TRP A 157 -5.84 -25.50 -16.42
C TRP A 157 -6.42 -25.21 -15.05
N ARG A 158 -7.75 -25.02 -15.00
CA ARG A 158 -8.46 -24.69 -13.78
C ARG A 158 -8.22 -25.76 -12.71
N GLY A 159 -7.58 -25.38 -11.62
CA GLY A 159 -7.62 -26.11 -10.36
C GLY A 159 -9.04 -26.17 -9.77
N ARG A 160 -9.25 -27.00 -8.75
CA ARG A 160 -10.55 -27.11 -8.05
C ARG A 160 -11.00 -25.73 -7.54
N PRO A 161 -12.22 -25.26 -7.86
CA PRO A 161 -12.74 -24.05 -7.23
C PRO A 161 -12.92 -24.31 -5.73
N LEU A 162 -12.40 -23.42 -4.89
CA LEU A 162 -12.75 -23.38 -3.47
C LEU A 162 -14.22 -22.93 -3.39
N LEU A 163 -15.11 -23.86 -3.03
CA LEU A 163 -16.51 -23.53 -2.79
C LEU A 163 -16.63 -22.79 -1.45
N PRO A 164 -17.47 -21.74 -1.35
CA PRO A 164 -17.72 -21.08 -0.08
C PRO A 164 -18.17 -22.08 0.98
N GLU A 165 -17.58 -21.99 2.17
CA GLU A 165 -17.98 -22.85 3.28
C GLU A 165 -19.35 -22.42 3.84
N GLY A 166 -20.13 -23.39 4.30
CA GLY A 166 -21.40 -23.12 5.00
C GLY A 166 -21.18 -22.66 6.44
N GLY A 167 -22.23 -22.10 7.05
CA GLY A 167 -22.20 -21.57 8.42
C GLY A 167 -22.06 -20.05 8.47
N VAL A 168 -21.54 -19.52 9.58
CA VAL A 168 -21.29 -18.08 9.72
C VAL A 168 -19.99 -17.70 9.03
N SER A 169 -20.03 -16.68 8.19
CA SER A 169 -18.87 -16.23 7.42
C SER A 169 -17.83 -15.52 8.28
N CYS A 170 -16.57 -15.68 7.91
CA CYS A 170 -15.48 -14.88 8.42
C CYS A 170 -15.59 -13.41 7.95
N HIS A 171 -15.30 -12.48 8.85
CA HIS A 171 -15.32 -11.04 8.58
C HIS A 171 -14.07 -10.51 7.86
N LEU A 172 -13.00 -11.31 7.79
CA LEU A 172 -11.75 -10.95 7.13
C LEU A 172 -11.55 -11.72 5.82
N MET A 173 -11.79 -13.03 5.85
CA MET A 173 -11.54 -13.92 4.72
C MET A 173 -12.84 -14.35 4.07
N GLU A 174 -13.18 -13.74 2.93
CA GLU A 174 -14.43 -14.02 2.22
C GLU A 174 -14.50 -15.49 1.77
N GLY A 175 -15.66 -16.12 1.91
CA GLY A 175 -15.90 -17.51 1.53
C GLY A 175 -15.50 -18.56 2.57
N TRP A 176 -14.90 -18.16 3.70
CA TRP A 176 -14.49 -19.06 4.77
C TRP A 176 -15.44 -19.00 5.97
N GLN A 177 -15.69 -20.15 6.62
CA GLN A 177 -16.44 -20.23 7.87
C GLN A 177 -15.61 -19.67 9.05
N GLU A 178 -16.27 -19.06 10.02
CA GLU A 178 -15.64 -18.75 11.32
C GLU A 178 -15.45 -20.01 12.21
N LEU A 179 -14.69 -19.87 13.30
CA LEU A 179 -14.19 -21.00 14.08
C LEU A 179 -15.13 -21.58 15.16
N SER A 180 -16.22 -20.92 15.52
CA SER A 180 -17.13 -21.36 16.61
C SER A 180 -17.99 -22.58 16.25
N GLY A 181 -18.10 -22.92 14.96
CA GLY A 181 -18.99 -23.99 14.48
C GLY A 181 -20.46 -23.63 14.50
N ALA A 182 -20.78 -22.34 14.58
CA ALA A 182 -22.15 -21.85 14.52
C ALA A 182 -22.77 -22.14 13.15
N THR A 183 -24.01 -22.65 13.16
CA THR A 183 -24.77 -22.92 11.94
C THR A 183 -25.42 -21.66 11.36
N GLY A 184 -25.54 -20.60 12.16
CA GLY A 184 -26.02 -19.30 11.70
C GLY A 184 -25.79 -18.18 12.71
N PRO A 185 -26.02 -16.91 12.33
CA PRO A 185 -25.62 -15.73 13.13
C PRO A 185 -26.34 -15.58 14.48
N ARG A 186 -27.46 -16.29 14.67
CA ARG A 186 -28.25 -16.26 15.91
C ARG A 186 -27.87 -17.38 16.89
N ASP A 187 -26.92 -18.23 16.52
CA ASP A 187 -26.44 -19.29 17.39
C ASP A 187 -25.71 -18.69 18.60
N PRO A 188 -26.15 -18.95 19.84
CA PRO A 188 -25.54 -18.39 21.04
C PRO A 188 -24.09 -18.86 21.27
N ARG A 189 -23.66 -19.95 20.62
CA ARG A 189 -22.26 -20.42 20.66
C ARG A 189 -21.29 -19.39 20.07
N LEU A 190 -21.73 -18.66 19.03
CA LEU A 190 -20.93 -17.68 18.32
C LEU A 190 -20.42 -16.55 19.25
N PRO A 191 -21.30 -15.74 19.89
CA PRO A 191 -20.84 -14.66 20.78
C PRO A 191 -20.09 -15.19 22.00
N ALA A 192 -20.48 -16.35 22.55
CA ALA A 192 -19.83 -16.94 23.72
C ALA A 192 -18.38 -17.37 23.42
N PHE A 193 -18.17 -18.07 22.29
CA PHE A 193 -16.85 -18.49 21.84
C PHE A 193 -15.94 -17.29 21.58
N TRP A 194 -16.39 -16.32 20.79
CA TRP A 194 -15.57 -15.16 20.44
C TRP A 194 -15.33 -14.22 21.62
N ALA A 195 -16.23 -14.14 22.60
CA ALA A 195 -15.96 -13.43 23.85
C ALA A 195 -14.83 -14.08 24.64
N ALA A 196 -14.77 -15.42 24.69
CA ALA A 196 -13.69 -16.14 25.34
C ALA A 196 -12.35 -15.98 24.59
N VAL A 197 -12.37 -16.03 23.25
CA VAL A 197 -11.18 -15.76 22.41
C VAL A 197 -10.67 -14.33 22.65
N ARG A 198 -11.54 -13.31 22.62
CA ARG A 198 -11.18 -11.90 22.85
C ARG A 198 -10.48 -11.67 24.20
N LYS A 199 -10.93 -12.34 25.26
CA LYS A 199 -10.27 -12.27 26.57
C LYS A 199 -8.81 -12.75 26.55
N ARG A 200 -8.45 -13.63 25.61
CA ARG A 200 -7.07 -14.14 25.46
C ARG A 200 -6.22 -13.31 24.50
N VAL A 201 -6.80 -12.93 23.36
CA VAL A 201 -6.05 -12.23 22.28
C VAL A 201 -6.05 -10.71 22.43
N GLY A 202 -6.85 -10.17 23.35
CA GLY A 202 -6.96 -8.73 23.62
C GLY A 202 -7.47 -7.93 22.41
N PRO A 203 -6.91 -6.74 22.13
CA PRO A 203 -7.40 -5.84 21.07
C PRO A 203 -7.10 -6.34 19.64
N ALA A 204 -6.51 -7.54 19.51
CA ALA A 204 -6.27 -8.17 18.22
C ALA A 204 -7.58 -8.46 17.46
N ILE A 205 -8.69 -8.67 18.17
CA ILE A 205 -10.02 -8.98 17.61
C ILE A 205 -11.06 -8.08 18.27
N ARG A 206 -11.81 -7.31 17.46
CA ARG A 206 -12.86 -6.41 17.97
C ARG A 206 -14.11 -7.17 18.40
N GLU A 207 -14.92 -6.54 19.23
CA GLU A 207 -16.27 -7.03 19.50
C GLU A 207 -17.07 -7.16 18.20
N GLY A 208 -17.79 -8.28 18.04
CA GLY A 208 -18.51 -8.61 16.81
C GLY A 208 -17.65 -9.04 15.61
N GLU A 209 -16.32 -9.11 15.73
CA GLU A 209 -15.43 -9.62 14.68
C GLU A 209 -15.23 -11.14 14.83
N TYR A 210 -15.58 -11.91 13.78
CA TYR A 210 -15.45 -13.38 13.73
C TYR A 210 -14.51 -13.82 12.62
N LEU A 211 -13.55 -14.67 12.93
CA LEU A 211 -12.42 -15.02 12.07
C LEU A 211 -12.38 -16.52 11.72
N SER A 212 -11.89 -16.85 10.52
CA SER A 212 -11.49 -18.22 10.11
C SER A 212 -10.07 -18.54 10.61
N ALA A 213 -9.61 -19.78 10.42
CA ALA A 213 -8.24 -20.17 10.81
C ALA A 213 -7.15 -19.34 10.10
N PRO A 214 -7.14 -19.16 8.76
CA PRO A 214 -6.15 -18.31 8.10
C PRO A 214 -6.20 -16.86 8.57
N ALA A 215 -7.41 -16.35 8.85
CA ALA A 215 -7.60 -15.00 9.38
C ALA A 215 -7.02 -14.82 10.78
N LEU A 216 -7.22 -15.81 11.66
CA LEU A 216 -6.66 -15.80 13.00
C LEU A 216 -5.13 -15.89 12.95
N VAL A 217 -4.58 -16.76 12.09
CA VAL A 217 -3.13 -16.85 11.87
C VAL A 217 -2.56 -15.50 11.43
N LYS A 218 -3.15 -14.83 10.43
CA LYS A 218 -2.72 -13.47 10.03
C LYS A 218 -2.68 -12.48 11.21
N ARG A 219 -3.67 -12.54 12.09
CA ARG A 219 -3.79 -11.62 13.24
C ARG A 219 -2.78 -11.90 14.35
N ARG A 220 -2.29 -13.14 14.46
CA ARG A 220 -1.62 -13.65 15.65
C ARG A 220 -0.20 -14.17 15.40
N PHE A 221 0.16 -14.48 14.15
CA PHE A 221 1.44 -15.10 13.84
C PHE A 221 2.62 -14.28 14.39
N ALA A 222 2.63 -12.95 14.26
CA ALA A 222 3.74 -12.10 14.69
C ALA A 222 4.11 -12.29 16.17
N GLY A 223 3.13 -12.56 17.04
CA GLY A 223 3.38 -12.77 18.46
C GLY A 223 3.94 -14.17 18.80
N VAL A 224 3.73 -15.16 17.93
CA VAL A 224 4.21 -16.54 18.14
C VAL A 224 5.42 -16.90 17.28
N PHE A 225 5.63 -16.18 16.17
CA PHE A 225 6.67 -16.43 15.18
C PHE A 225 8.09 -16.46 15.78
N PRO A 226 8.49 -15.59 16.73
CA PRO A 226 9.82 -15.67 17.34
C PRO A 226 10.10 -16.99 18.07
N ARG A 227 9.04 -17.70 18.49
CA ARG A 227 9.12 -18.99 19.19
C ARG A 227 8.93 -20.18 18.24
N PHE A 228 8.48 -19.94 17.01
CA PHE A 228 8.20 -20.97 16.03
C PHE A 228 9.46 -21.78 15.71
N ARG A 229 9.36 -23.10 15.86
CA ARG A 229 10.42 -24.06 15.58
C ARG A 229 9.81 -25.34 15.01
N LEU A 230 10.18 -25.68 13.79
CA LEU A 230 9.68 -26.88 13.12
C LEU A 230 10.85 -27.76 12.63
N PRO A 231 11.09 -28.94 13.22
CA PRO A 231 12.00 -29.92 12.65
C PRO A 231 11.36 -30.50 11.38
N VAL A 232 12.05 -30.34 10.24
CA VAL A 232 11.58 -30.82 8.94
C VAL A 232 12.17 -32.19 8.62
N ASP A 233 13.49 -32.34 8.82
CA ASP A 233 14.28 -33.57 8.66
C ASP A 233 15.49 -33.54 9.63
N ASP A 234 16.27 -34.62 9.65
CA ASP A 234 17.51 -34.72 10.40
C ASP A 234 18.48 -33.58 10.05
N GLY A 235 18.70 -32.67 11.01
CA GLY A 235 19.60 -31.53 10.86
C GLY A 235 18.99 -30.31 10.14
N TRP A 236 17.70 -30.32 9.81
CA TRP A 236 16.99 -29.15 9.26
C TRP A 236 15.82 -28.71 10.15
N ILE A 237 15.96 -27.53 10.73
CA ILE A 237 14.95 -26.91 11.59
C ILE A 237 14.60 -25.54 11.03
N LEU A 238 13.33 -25.34 10.69
CA LEU A 238 12.79 -24.03 10.36
C LEU A 238 12.56 -23.25 11.65
N ARG A 239 12.91 -21.96 11.65
CA ARG A 239 12.79 -21.06 12.78
C ARG A 239 12.15 -19.75 12.34
N GLY A 240 11.31 -19.21 13.21
CA GLY A 240 10.89 -17.82 13.09
C GLY A 240 11.85 -16.91 13.87
N TRP A 241 11.65 -15.62 13.68
CA TRP A 241 12.45 -14.55 14.29
C TRP A 241 11.54 -13.43 14.78
N GLU A 242 12.11 -12.43 15.43
CA GLU A 242 11.38 -11.21 15.76
C GLU A 242 11.06 -10.45 14.47
N VAL A 243 9.80 -10.56 14.08
CA VAL A 243 9.21 -9.64 13.11
C VAL A 243 8.71 -8.45 13.92
N GLY A 244 9.15 -7.24 13.53
CA GLY A 244 8.73 -6.00 14.20
C GLY A 244 7.22 -5.98 14.42
N GLN A 245 6.78 -5.32 15.49
CA GLN A 245 5.34 -5.17 15.70
C GLN A 245 4.72 -4.46 14.48
N HIS A 246 3.48 -4.83 14.23
CA HIS A 246 2.66 -4.55 13.07
C HIS A 246 2.79 -3.11 12.56
N GLY A 247 3.23 -2.91 11.31
CA GLY A 247 3.47 -1.57 10.77
C GLY A 247 2.34 -0.55 10.97
N PRO A 248 2.66 0.75 10.85
CA PRO A 248 1.85 1.87 11.33
C PRO A 248 0.39 1.78 10.90
N SER A 249 -0.52 2.27 11.74
CA SER A 249 -1.90 2.48 11.29
C SER A 249 -1.96 3.52 10.15
N VAL A 250 -2.99 3.44 9.31
CA VAL A 250 -3.19 4.43 8.23
C VAL A 250 -3.39 5.83 8.79
N ASP A 251 -4.01 5.93 9.98
CA ASP A 251 -4.18 7.16 10.75
C ASP A 251 -2.81 7.74 11.12
N LEU A 252 -1.87 6.90 11.56
CA LEU A 252 -0.52 7.34 11.90
C LEU A 252 0.23 7.82 10.66
N VAL A 253 0.18 7.07 9.55
CA VAL A 253 0.83 7.48 8.29
C VAL A 253 0.29 8.83 7.80
N ALA A 254 -1.02 9.05 7.90
CA ALA A 254 -1.66 10.33 7.54
C ALA A 254 -1.24 11.47 8.47
N ALA A 255 -1.18 11.23 9.78
CA ALA A 255 -0.82 12.24 10.77
C ALA A 255 0.68 12.53 10.86
N TYR A 256 1.53 11.62 10.39
CA TYR A 256 2.97 11.62 10.63
C TYR A 256 3.68 12.95 10.32
N PRO A 257 3.52 13.59 9.13
CA PRO A 257 4.21 14.84 8.84
C PRO A 257 3.81 15.98 9.78
N TRP A 258 2.54 16.00 10.20
CA TRP A 258 2.04 17.00 11.14
C TRP A 258 2.56 16.73 12.56
N LEU A 259 2.64 15.45 12.96
CA LEU A 259 3.15 15.04 14.27
C LEU A 259 4.64 15.34 14.43
N GLN A 260 5.44 15.13 13.38
CA GLN A 260 6.86 15.53 13.40
C GLN A 260 7.01 17.02 13.71
N GLN A 261 6.28 17.88 13.01
CA GLN A 261 6.33 19.32 13.23
C GLN A 261 5.76 19.74 14.59
N LEU A 262 4.66 19.10 15.01
CA LEU A 262 4.07 19.34 16.33
C LEU A 262 5.03 18.99 17.45
N PHE A 263 5.69 17.83 17.40
CA PHE A 263 6.60 17.39 18.46
C PHE A 263 7.83 18.28 18.55
N THR A 264 8.40 18.69 17.42
CA THR A 264 9.49 19.69 17.39
C THR A 264 9.06 21.01 18.03
N LEU A 265 7.87 21.53 17.68
CA LEU A 265 7.33 22.75 18.31
C LEU A 265 7.06 22.55 19.80
N ALA A 266 6.52 21.40 20.20
CA ALA A 266 6.19 21.09 21.58
C ALA A 266 7.45 20.98 22.46
N GLN A 267 8.56 20.47 21.92
CA GLN A 267 9.84 20.47 22.61
C GLN A 267 10.37 21.90 22.86
N ALA A 268 10.07 22.85 21.97
CA ALA A 268 10.46 24.25 22.11
C ALA A 268 9.48 25.09 22.96
N ASP A 269 8.19 24.71 23.03
CA ASP A 269 7.12 25.50 23.64
C ASP A 269 6.40 24.70 24.75
N ARG A 270 6.63 25.10 26.00
CA ARG A 270 6.04 24.44 27.18
C ARG A 270 4.51 24.45 27.20
N ALA A 271 3.86 25.46 26.61
CA ALA A 271 2.40 25.51 26.57
C ALA A 271 1.85 24.45 25.61
N VAL A 272 2.52 24.29 24.45
CA VAL A 272 2.20 23.24 23.47
C VAL A 272 2.48 21.86 24.08
N ALA A 273 3.63 21.62 24.69
CA ALA A 273 3.95 20.36 25.37
C ALA A 273 2.87 19.93 26.37
N ARG A 274 2.41 20.84 27.25
CA ARG A 274 1.36 20.54 28.23
C ARG A 274 -0.01 20.25 27.60
N ALA A 275 -0.30 20.83 26.44
CA ALA A 275 -1.54 20.54 25.71
C ALA A 275 -1.46 19.16 25.04
N VAL A 276 -0.31 18.84 24.45
CA VAL A 276 -0.02 17.51 23.88
C VAL A 276 -0.07 16.42 24.95
N ASP A 277 0.57 16.63 26.11
CA ASP A 277 0.53 15.68 27.23
C ASP A 277 -0.91 15.37 27.69
N ARG A 278 -1.76 16.39 27.79
CA ARG A 278 -3.19 16.23 28.15
C ARG A 278 -3.95 15.43 27.10
N LEU A 279 -3.75 15.72 25.82
CA LEU A 279 -4.39 14.98 24.73
C LEU A 279 -3.94 13.51 24.71
N VAL A 280 -2.64 13.25 24.90
CA VAL A 280 -2.07 11.90 24.94
C VAL A 280 -2.65 11.10 26.11
N GLN A 281 -2.78 11.72 27.28
CA GLN A 281 -3.39 11.10 28.46
C GLN A 281 -4.87 10.75 28.21
N ALA A 282 -5.66 11.70 27.70
CA ALA A 282 -7.07 11.48 27.37
C ALA A 282 -7.23 10.39 26.29
N GLY A 283 -6.41 10.43 25.24
CA GLY A 283 -6.42 9.43 24.16
C GLY A 283 -6.10 8.02 24.64
N ARG A 284 -5.10 7.85 25.51
CA ARG A 284 -4.77 6.54 26.10
C ARG A 284 -5.89 5.99 26.98
N ALA A 285 -6.64 6.85 27.66
CA ALA A 285 -7.78 6.43 28.47
C ALA A 285 -8.95 5.91 27.62
N LEU A 286 -9.04 6.26 26.33
CA LEU A 286 -10.05 5.77 25.39
C LEU A 286 -9.73 4.38 24.80
N THR A 287 -8.48 3.94 24.89
CA THR A 287 -8.00 2.68 24.28
C THR A 287 -7.45 1.70 25.32
N GLY A 288 -7.72 1.90 26.61
CA GLY A 288 -7.19 1.04 27.69
C GLY A 288 -5.66 1.07 27.79
N GLY A 289 -5.02 2.15 27.32
CA GLY A 289 -3.56 2.31 27.32
C GLY A 289 -2.83 1.78 26.08
N HIS A 290 -3.56 1.19 25.12
CA HIS A 290 -2.98 0.75 23.84
C HIS A 290 -2.74 1.95 22.91
N GLY A 291 -1.50 2.12 22.43
CA GLY A 291 -1.10 3.22 21.55
C GLY A 291 -0.41 2.72 20.28
N GLU A 292 0.12 3.66 19.49
CA GLU A 292 0.93 3.34 18.31
C GLU A 292 2.36 2.98 18.73
N GLU A 293 2.81 1.77 18.41
CA GLU A 293 4.17 1.31 18.72
C GLU A 293 5.11 1.48 17.51
N ASP A 294 4.58 1.24 16.30
CA ASP A 294 5.36 1.14 15.06
C ASP A 294 5.31 2.43 14.25
N TRP A 295 6.21 3.36 14.59
CA TRP A 295 6.33 4.66 13.91
C TRP A 295 7.24 4.58 12.68
N PRO A 296 6.96 5.35 11.60
CA PRO A 296 7.88 5.47 10.46
C PRO A 296 8.98 6.52 10.69
N GLY A 297 10.03 6.44 9.86
CA GLY A 297 11.10 7.45 9.75
C GLY A 297 11.80 7.80 11.07
N GLU A 298 12.16 9.07 11.25
CA GLU A 298 12.98 9.56 12.38
C GLU A 298 12.35 9.36 13.77
N LEU A 299 11.02 9.29 13.85
CA LEU A 299 10.32 9.02 15.10
C LEU A 299 10.31 7.52 15.46
N ARG A 300 10.69 6.64 14.53
CA ARG A 300 10.87 5.20 14.79
C ARG A 300 11.96 5.00 15.84
N GLY A 301 11.66 4.21 16.87
CA GLY A 301 12.67 3.87 17.88
C GLY A 301 13.13 5.03 18.77
N SER A 302 12.57 6.25 18.63
CA SER A 302 12.91 7.38 19.51
C SER A 302 12.56 7.07 20.98
N VAL A 303 13.58 7.02 21.83
CA VAL A 303 13.47 6.75 23.27
C VAL A 303 13.47 8.02 24.12
N GLU A 304 13.65 9.19 23.51
CA GLU A 304 13.76 10.46 24.20
C GLU A 304 12.42 10.93 24.78
N GLU A 305 12.41 11.30 26.05
CA GLU A 305 11.27 12.00 26.66
C GLU A 305 11.33 13.49 26.28
N PRO A 306 10.20 14.16 25.98
CA PRO A 306 8.82 13.67 26.13
C PRO A 306 8.24 12.93 24.91
N VAL A 307 8.99 12.82 23.80
CA VAL A 307 8.51 12.26 22.52
C VAL A 307 8.05 10.80 22.68
N ARG A 308 8.81 9.99 23.41
CA ARG A 308 8.43 8.60 23.74
C ARG A 308 7.04 8.50 24.35
N ARG A 309 6.68 9.41 25.26
CA ARG A 309 5.35 9.44 25.88
C ARG A 309 4.28 9.87 24.88
N TRP A 310 4.54 10.89 24.07
CA TRP A 310 3.57 11.39 23.08
C TRP A 310 3.27 10.38 21.97
N ARG A 311 4.27 9.60 21.57
CA ARG A 311 4.14 8.54 20.56
C ARG A 311 3.14 7.46 20.94
N ALA A 312 2.90 7.27 22.22
CA ALA A 312 2.05 6.20 22.70
C ALA A 312 0.57 6.59 22.81
N ALA A 313 0.17 7.72 22.22
CA ALA A 313 -1.23 8.01 21.94
C ALA A 313 -1.73 7.18 20.73
N PRO A 314 -3.01 6.78 20.72
CA PRO A 314 -3.61 6.19 19.52
C PRO A 314 -3.70 7.24 18.40
N ALA A 315 -3.36 6.87 17.16
CA ALA A 315 -3.31 7.84 16.05
C ALA A 315 -4.67 8.51 15.77
N SER A 316 -5.78 7.81 16.00
CA SER A 316 -7.14 8.34 15.78
C SER A 316 -7.45 9.56 16.66
N VAL A 317 -6.75 9.76 17.80
CA VAL A 317 -6.98 10.91 18.70
C VAL A 317 -6.61 12.25 18.05
N TRP A 318 -5.75 12.24 17.03
CA TRP A 318 -5.29 13.46 16.37
C TRP A 318 -6.30 14.00 15.36
N PHE A 319 -7.37 13.26 15.06
CA PHE A 319 -8.37 13.63 14.07
C PHE A 319 -9.69 14.06 14.73
N PRO A 320 -10.15 15.30 14.51
CA PRO A 320 -11.42 15.78 15.08
C PRO A 320 -12.62 14.91 14.69
N THR A 321 -12.65 14.41 13.45
CA THR A 321 -13.73 13.56 12.94
C THR A 321 -13.76 12.17 13.58
N GLN A 322 -12.60 11.62 13.94
CA GLN A 322 -12.50 10.32 14.62
C GLN A 322 -12.92 10.45 16.10
N LEU A 323 -12.52 11.53 16.78
CA LEU A 323 -12.98 11.84 18.13
C LEU A 323 -14.48 12.12 18.20
N ALA A 324 -15.08 12.65 17.13
CA ALA A 324 -16.52 12.89 17.04
C ALA A 324 -17.33 11.61 16.73
N ASN A 325 -16.66 10.49 16.41
CA ASN A 325 -17.31 9.24 16.03
C ASN A 325 -17.12 8.16 17.12
N PRO A 326 -18.13 7.88 17.96
CA PRO A 326 -18.02 6.88 19.02
C PRO A 326 -17.70 5.46 18.52
N ARG A 327 -18.00 5.13 17.26
CA ARG A 327 -17.77 3.79 16.69
C ARG A 327 -16.30 3.44 16.45
N VAL A 328 -15.42 4.43 16.57
CA VAL A 328 -13.97 4.27 16.38
C VAL A 328 -13.32 3.65 17.63
N TRP A 329 -13.93 3.88 18.79
CA TRP A 329 -13.38 3.58 20.10
C TRP A 329 -14.01 2.29 20.64
N ASP A 330 -13.18 1.42 21.22
CA ASP A 330 -13.63 0.12 21.72
C ASP A 330 -14.53 0.27 22.96
N GLU A 331 -14.21 1.24 23.84
CA GLU A 331 -15.02 1.61 25.02
C GLU A 331 -15.34 3.11 24.98
N PRO A 332 -16.37 3.54 24.24
CA PRO A 332 -16.68 4.95 24.09
C PRO A 332 -17.26 5.52 25.40
N ASP A 333 -16.45 6.28 26.13
CA ASP A 333 -16.86 7.09 27.27
C ASP A 333 -17.11 8.54 26.81
N PRO A 334 -18.35 9.05 26.84
CA PRO A 334 -18.67 10.41 26.39
C PRO A 334 -17.85 11.49 27.10
N GLU A 335 -17.57 11.36 28.39
CA GLU A 335 -16.83 12.36 29.16
C GLU A 335 -15.36 12.42 28.71
N ARG A 336 -14.74 11.25 28.51
CA ARG A 336 -13.35 11.15 28.01
C ARG A 336 -13.23 11.61 26.56
N LEU A 337 -14.23 11.33 25.73
CA LEU A 337 -14.28 11.81 24.36
C LEU A 337 -14.35 13.34 24.32
N GLU A 338 -15.17 13.95 25.17
CA GLU A 338 -15.26 15.39 25.30
C GLU A 338 -13.94 15.99 25.78
N GLU A 339 -13.29 15.39 26.80
CA GLU A 339 -11.97 15.81 27.27
C GLU A 339 -10.91 15.78 26.15
N ALA A 340 -10.84 14.68 25.40
CA ALA A 340 -9.91 14.54 24.28
C ALA A 340 -10.20 15.56 23.16
N GLN A 341 -11.47 15.84 22.85
CA GLN A 341 -11.85 16.87 21.88
C GLN A 341 -11.42 18.27 22.33
N GLN A 342 -11.65 18.62 23.59
CA GLN A 342 -11.23 19.91 24.15
C GLN A 342 -9.70 20.04 24.14
N ALA A 343 -8.97 18.98 24.48
CA ALA A 343 -7.51 18.96 24.44
C ALA A 343 -6.97 19.13 23.00
N LEU A 344 -7.56 18.45 22.02
CA LEU A 344 -7.18 18.61 20.61
C LEU A 344 -7.48 20.03 20.09
N GLN A 345 -8.64 20.60 20.46
CA GLN A 345 -8.95 21.99 20.13
C GLN A 345 -7.94 22.96 20.75
N GLN A 346 -7.49 22.70 21.98
CA GLN A 346 -6.46 23.52 22.63
C GLN A 346 -5.12 23.42 21.90
N VAL A 347 -4.68 22.22 21.51
CA VAL A 347 -3.48 22.04 20.68
C VAL A 347 -3.63 22.84 19.38
N GLY A 348 -4.74 22.66 18.67
CA GLY A 348 -5.02 23.36 17.42
C GLY A 348 -5.02 24.89 17.55
N ARG A 349 -5.53 25.45 18.65
CA ARG A 349 -5.50 26.90 18.92
C ARG A 349 -4.08 27.39 19.17
N LEU A 350 -3.27 26.65 19.94
CA LEU A 350 -1.90 27.05 20.28
C LEU A 350 -0.95 27.02 19.07
N VAL A 351 -1.20 26.10 18.12
CA VAL A 351 -0.36 25.96 16.93
C VAL A 351 -0.89 26.68 15.70
N ALA A 352 -2.08 27.28 15.73
CA ALA A 352 -2.78 27.80 14.55
C ALA A 352 -1.97 28.75 13.66
N ASP A 353 -1.08 29.56 14.25
CA ASP A 353 -0.24 30.53 13.51
C ASP A 353 1.02 29.89 12.89
N ARG A 354 1.35 28.66 13.29
CA ARG A 354 2.60 27.95 12.95
C ARG A 354 2.36 26.67 12.17
N LEU A 355 1.26 26.00 12.47
CA LEU A 355 0.82 24.76 11.87
C LEU A 355 -0.69 24.80 11.64
N PRO A 356 -1.17 24.00 10.69
CA PRO A 356 -2.58 23.71 10.61
C PRO A 356 -3.13 23.15 11.92
N ARG A 357 -4.39 23.48 12.23
CA ARG A 357 -5.03 23.10 13.50
C ARG A 357 -5.17 21.59 13.73
N ALA A 358 -5.14 20.79 12.66
CA ALA A 358 -5.24 19.34 12.70
C ALA A 358 -4.54 18.70 11.48
N PRO A 359 -4.11 17.42 11.60
CA PRO A 359 -3.61 16.65 10.47
C PRO A 359 -4.68 16.45 9.39
N ALA A 360 -4.22 16.24 8.16
CA ALA A 360 -5.10 15.89 7.04
C ALA A 360 -5.52 14.41 7.14
N PRO A 361 -6.81 14.07 6.96
CA PRO A 361 -7.29 12.69 7.07
C PRO A 361 -7.06 11.87 5.79
N PHE A 362 -5.89 12.05 5.17
CA PHE A 362 -5.49 11.37 3.93
C PHE A 362 -4.07 10.84 4.06
N TYR A 363 -3.87 9.62 3.57
CA TYR A 363 -2.57 9.00 3.35
C TYR A 363 -2.45 8.64 1.87
N ALA A 364 -1.33 8.05 1.47
CA ALA A 364 -1.12 7.53 0.13
C ALA A 364 -0.80 6.04 0.15
N VAL A 365 -1.35 5.30 -0.81
CA VAL A 365 -0.93 3.94 -1.15
C VAL A 365 -0.22 3.99 -2.49
N LEU A 366 1.06 3.64 -2.48
CA LEU A 366 1.87 3.49 -3.68
C LEU A 366 1.88 2.02 -4.07
N VAL A 367 1.51 1.74 -5.32
CA VAL A 367 1.66 0.44 -5.98
C VAL A 367 2.53 0.65 -7.22
N MET A 368 3.61 -0.11 -7.36
CA MET A 368 4.47 -0.09 -8.55
C MET A 368 4.68 -1.51 -9.07
N ASP A 369 4.88 -1.64 -10.38
CA ASP A 369 5.09 -2.91 -11.07
C ASP A 369 5.95 -2.68 -12.31
N GLY A 370 6.89 -3.60 -12.55
CA GLY A 370 7.86 -3.54 -13.64
C GLY A 370 7.22 -3.77 -15.00
N ASP A 371 7.53 -2.88 -15.94
CA ASP A 371 6.96 -2.97 -17.27
C ASP A 371 7.59 -4.10 -18.08
N GLU A 372 6.76 -5.01 -18.57
CA GLU A 372 7.16 -6.07 -19.53
C GLU A 372 8.25 -7.00 -18.99
N MET A 373 8.28 -7.27 -17.68
CA MET A 373 9.27 -8.13 -17.03
C MET A 373 9.42 -9.50 -17.71
N GLY A 374 8.31 -10.13 -18.12
CA GLY A 374 8.35 -11.39 -18.84
C GLY A 374 9.01 -11.30 -20.23
N ALA A 375 8.97 -10.14 -20.91
CA ALA A 375 9.71 -9.92 -22.15
C ALA A 375 11.20 -9.67 -21.87
N LEU A 376 11.51 -8.93 -20.81
CA LEU A 376 12.87 -8.68 -20.37
C LEU A 376 13.60 -9.99 -20.02
N LEU A 377 12.96 -10.88 -19.26
CA LEU A 377 13.51 -12.20 -18.91
C LEU A 377 13.74 -13.13 -20.12
N ARG A 378 13.08 -12.87 -21.27
CA ARG A 378 13.32 -13.63 -22.51
C ARG A 378 14.45 -13.04 -23.36
N GLN A 379 14.72 -11.74 -23.24
CA GLN A 379 15.70 -11.03 -24.05
C GLN A 379 17.06 -10.96 -23.35
N GLU A 380 17.05 -10.84 -22.04
CA GLU A 380 18.22 -10.67 -21.19
C GLU A 380 18.50 -11.93 -20.37
N LYS A 381 19.71 -11.99 -19.79
CA LYS A 381 20.07 -13.10 -18.89
C LYS A 381 19.27 -13.00 -17.58
N PRO A 382 18.51 -14.04 -17.19
CA PRO A 382 17.72 -14.02 -15.95
C PRO A 382 18.52 -13.65 -14.70
N GLU A 383 19.79 -14.03 -14.64
CA GLU A 383 20.69 -13.74 -13.52
C GLU A 383 20.97 -12.24 -13.40
N GLU A 384 21.19 -11.54 -14.52
CA GLU A 384 21.45 -10.10 -14.54
C GLU A 384 20.18 -9.30 -14.21
N VAL A 385 19.05 -9.69 -14.81
CA VAL A 385 17.72 -9.12 -14.49
C VAL A 385 17.46 -9.25 -13.01
N SER A 386 17.69 -10.45 -12.47
CA SER A 386 17.41 -10.70 -11.07
C SER A 386 18.37 -9.99 -10.12
N ALA A 387 19.62 -9.80 -10.50
CA ALA A 387 20.57 -9.01 -9.71
C ALA A 387 20.19 -7.51 -9.72
N ALA A 388 19.68 -6.98 -10.84
CA ALA A 388 19.10 -5.63 -10.89
C ALA A 388 17.91 -5.49 -9.95
N LEU A 389 16.98 -6.45 -9.98
CA LEU A 389 15.82 -6.45 -9.10
C LEU A 389 16.23 -6.53 -7.63
N ALA A 390 17.20 -7.38 -7.27
CA ALA A 390 17.70 -7.48 -5.89
C ALA A 390 18.33 -6.17 -5.40
N ALA A 391 19.08 -5.46 -6.26
CA ALA A 391 19.65 -4.15 -5.94
C ALA A 391 18.55 -3.08 -5.76
N PHE A 392 17.51 -3.11 -6.59
CA PHE A 392 16.36 -2.24 -6.47
C PHE A 392 15.58 -2.52 -5.18
N THR A 393 15.12 -3.75 -4.95
CA THR A 393 14.31 -4.12 -3.78
C THR A 393 15.05 -3.89 -2.47
N GLY A 394 16.37 -4.09 -2.44
CA GLY A 394 17.19 -3.77 -1.28
C GLY A 394 17.21 -2.28 -0.91
N ALA A 395 17.04 -1.38 -1.89
CA ALA A 395 17.01 0.07 -1.67
C ALA A 395 15.60 0.61 -1.32
N VAL A 396 14.52 -0.12 -1.67
CA VAL A 396 13.13 0.32 -1.46
C VAL A 396 12.83 0.71 -0.01
N PRO A 397 13.15 -0.11 1.02
CA PRO A 397 12.81 0.23 2.40
C PRO A 397 13.40 1.56 2.86
N GLY A 398 14.68 1.82 2.54
CA GLY A 398 15.34 3.07 2.91
C GLY A 398 14.71 4.28 2.24
N LEU A 399 14.43 4.21 0.93
CA LEU A 399 13.79 5.31 0.20
C LEU A 399 12.37 5.62 0.70
N VAL A 400 11.61 4.60 1.07
CA VAL A 400 10.27 4.76 1.63
C VAL A 400 10.32 5.31 3.06
N GLU A 401 11.28 4.86 3.87
CA GLU A 401 11.46 5.32 5.25
C GLU A 401 11.89 6.79 5.31
N GLU A 402 12.81 7.21 4.44
CA GLU A 402 13.19 8.63 4.26
C GLU A 402 12.00 9.51 3.88
N ALA A 403 11.02 8.96 3.16
CA ALA A 403 9.78 9.66 2.81
C ALA A 403 8.74 9.68 3.95
N GLY A 404 9.08 9.15 5.14
CA GLY A 404 8.17 9.01 6.28
C GLY A 404 7.12 7.91 6.10
N GLY A 405 7.35 7.00 5.16
CA GLY A 405 6.43 5.91 4.84
C GLY A 405 6.81 4.58 5.47
N TRP A 406 6.08 3.54 5.05
CA TRP A 406 6.32 2.16 5.44
C TRP A 406 6.14 1.21 4.25
N THR A 407 7.15 0.37 4.05
CA THR A 407 7.16 -0.64 2.99
C THR A 407 6.41 -1.88 3.45
N VAL A 408 5.37 -2.25 2.71
CA VAL A 408 4.61 -3.48 2.99
C VAL A 408 5.16 -4.67 2.22
N TYR A 409 5.50 -4.43 0.95
CA TYR A 409 6.01 -5.43 0.04
C TYR A 409 7.01 -4.79 -0.93
N ALA A 410 8.15 -5.46 -1.11
CA ALA A 410 9.16 -5.09 -2.10
C ALA A 410 9.85 -6.36 -2.55
N GLY A 411 9.32 -7.00 -3.59
CA GLY A 411 9.79 -8.30 -4.05
C GLY A 411 9.71 -8.43 -5.57
N GLY A 412 10.85 -8.69 -6.19
CA GLY A 412 10.98 -8.63 -7.65
C GLY A 412 10.85 -7.19 -8.14
N ASP A 413 9.86 -6.94 -9.00
CA ASP A 413 9.57 -5.66 -9.62
C ASP A 413 8.34 -4.94 -9.04
N ASP A 414 7.66 -5.60 -8.11
CA ASP A 414 6.45 -5.12 -7.45
C ASP A 414 6.78 -4.43 -6.12
N VAL A 415 6.20 -3.25 -5.90
CA VAL A 415 6.33 -2.47 -4.66
C VAL A 415 4.95 -2.06 -4.16
N VAL A 416 4.71 -2.26 -2.87
CA VAL A 416 3.57 -1.67 -2.16
C VAL A 416 4.04 -0.97 -0.90
N ALA A 417 3.74 0.33 -0.79
CA ALA A 417 4.12 1.16 0.34
C ALA A 417 2.99 2.10 0.76
N PHE A 418 2.92 2.38 2.07
CA PHE A 418 2.07 3.44 2.61
C PHE A 418 2.92 4.67 2.89
N LEU A 419 2.52 5.80 2.36
CA LEU A 419 3.28 7.04 2.39
C LEU A 419 2.40 8.18 2.89
N PRO A 420 2.98 9.17 3.58
CA PRO A 420 2.29 10.42 3.83
C PRO A 420 1.89 11.12 2.53
N LEU A 421 0.77 11.85 2.55
CA LEU A 421 0.27 12.57 1.37
C LEU A 421 1.34 13.46 0.69
N PRO A 422 2.16 14.25 1.43
CA PRO A 422 3.15 15.15 0.83
C PRO A 422 4.23 14.48 0.00
N SER A 423 4.74 13.35 0.48
CA SER A 423 5.97 12.74 -0.01
C SER A 423 5.71 11.65 -1.04
N ALA A 424 4.46 11.23 -1.25
CA ALA A 424 4.14 10.05 -2.03
C ALA A 424 4.57 10.12 -3.51
N LEU A 425 4.31 11.24 -4.20
CA LEU A 425 4.69 11.41 -5.61
C LEU A 425 6.21 11.51 -5.79
N ASP A 426 6.90 12.21 -4.90
CA ASP A 426 8.36 12.30 -4.92
C ASP A 426 9.00 10.94 -4.62
N ALA A 427 8.48 10.20 -3.64
CA ALA A 427 8.93 8.85 -3.35
C ALA A 427 8.77 7.92 -4.56
N ALA A 428 7.64 7.98 -5.26
CA ALA A 428 7.40 7.20 -6.48
C ALA A 428 8.40 7.56 -7.60
N ALA A 429 8.70 8.85 -7.79
CA ALA A 429 9.70 9.30 -8.76
C ALA A 429 11.12 8.81 -8.42
N ARG A 430 11.52 8.89 -7.14
CA ARG A 430 12.81 8.39 -6.65
C ARG A 430 12.94 6.88 -6.83
N LEU A 431 11.89 6.12 -6.50
CA LEU A 431 11.86 4.67 -6.70
C LEU A 431 11.99 4.30 -8.17
N ARG A 432 11.32 5.03 -9.08
CA ARG A 432 11.53 4.84 -10.52
C ARG A 432 12.97 5.06 -10.94
N GLU A 433 13.60 6.16 -10.50
CA GLU A 433 14.98 6.43 -10.91
C GLU A 433 15.93 5.37 -10.36
N GLN A 434 15.74 4.93 -9.11
CA GLN A 434 16.49 3.81 -8.53
C GLN A 434 16.32 2.51 -9.33
N TYR A 435 15.09 2.21 -9.76
CA TYR A 435 14.82 1.07 -10.63
C TYR A 435 15.58 1.19 -11.95
N ARG A 436 15.48 2.33 -12.65
CA ARG A 436 16.19 2.56 -13.92
C ARG A 436 17.70 2.50 -13.76
N ALA A 437 18.24 3.04 -12.66
CA ALA A 437 19.67 2.99 -12.36
C ALA A 437 20.16 1.54 -12.18
N ALA A 438 19.45 0.74 -11.38
CA ALA A 438 19.82 -0.65 -11.10
C ALA A 438 19.89 -1.53 -12.37
N PHE A 439 19.03 -1.26 -13.36
CA PHE A 439 19.07 -1.93 -14.66
C PHE A 439 20.14 -1.35 -15.59
N ARG A 440 20.31 -0.02 -15.62
CA ARG A 440 21.30 0.65 -16.46
C ARG A 440 22.74 0.26 -16.09
N GLU A 441 23.03 0.09 -14.80
CA GLU A 441 24.33 -0.38 -14.30
C GLU A 441 24.73 -1.74 -14.87
N ARG A 442 23.74 -2.54 -15.30
CA ARG A 442 23.92 -3.86 -15.91
C ARG A 442 23.73 -3.84 -17.43
N GLY A 443 23.71 -2.66 -18.04
CA GLY A 443 23.55 -2.49 -19.49
C GLY A 443 22.14 -2.76 -20.03
N MET A 444 21.14 -2.89 -19.15
CA MET A 444 19.75 -3.16 -19.53
C MET A 444 18.90 -1.89 -19.48
N THR A 445 17.80 -1.89 -20.22
CA THR A 445 16.78 -0.83 -20.14
C THR A 445 15.46 -1.43 -19.67
N ALA A 446 15.05 -1.07 -18.44
CA ALA A 446 13.77 -1.44 -17.89
C ALA A 446 13.01 -0.18 -17.40
N THR A 447 11.69 -0.26 -17.40
CA THR A 447 10.81 0.81 -16.90
C THR A 447 9.86 0.24 -15.86
N ILE A 448 9.28 1.12 -15.04
CA ILE A 448 8.36 0.77 -13.97
C ILE A 448 7.19 1.76 -13.99
N SER A 449 5.97 1.24 -13.88
CA SER A 449 4.77 2.06 -13.78
C SER A 449 4.34 2.18 -12.32
N ALA A 450 3.65 3.28 -11.98
CA ALA A 450 3.19 3.52 -10.61
C ALA A 450 1.73 3.99 -10.56
N ALA A 451 1.05 3.58 -9.50
CA ALA A 451 -0.24 4.09 -9.07
C ALA A 451 -0.12 4.66 -7.65
N VAL A 452 -0.53 5.92 -7.48
CA VAL A 452 -0.60 6.61 -6.18
C VAL A 452 -2.06 6.88 -5.85
N VAL A 453 -2.61 6.14 -4.89
CA VAL A 453 -3.99 6.35 -4.43
C VAL A 453 -3.96 7.19 -3.16
N TYR A 454 -4.73 8.27 -3.12
CA TYR A 454 -4.92 9.12 -1.94
C TYR A 454 -6.30 8.88 -1.30
N PRO A 455 -6.45 7.84 -0.46
CA PRO A 455 -7.69 7.57 0.23
C PRO A 455 -7.88 8.40 1.49
N HIS A 456 -9.14 8.72 1.79
CA HIS A 456 -9.51 9.14 3.14
C HIS A 456 -9.30 7.98 4.14
N ILE A 457 -8.83 8.29 5.36
CA ILE A 457 -8.49 7.28 6.40
C ILE A 457 -9.66 6.35 6.80
N THR A 458 -10.90 6.75 6.52
CA THR A 458 -12.10 5.95 6.83
C THR A 458 -12.44 4.90 5.77
N LEU A 459 -11.79 4.93 4.60
CA LEU A 459 -12.09 4.00 3.53
C LEU A 459 -11.53 2.60 3.84
N PRO A 460 -12.30 1.52 3.54
CA PRO A 460 -11.82 0.15 3.73
C PRO A 460 -10.55 -0.11 2.91
N LEU A 461 -9.51 -0.62 3.56
CA LEU A 461 -8.20 -0.85 2.93
C LEU A 461 -8.28 -1.76 1.70
N MET A 462 -9.16 -2.78 1.71
CA MET A 462 -9.38 -3.66 0.55
C MET A 462 -9.81 -2.88 -0.70
N THR A 463 -10.73 -1.91 -0.54
CA THR A 463 -11.20 -1.06 -1.65
C THR A 463 -10.07 -0.18 -2.18
N VAL A 464 -9.24 0.36 -1.29
CA VAL A 464 -8.08 1.19 -1.66
C VAL A 464 -7.04 0.39 -2.45
N LEU A 465 -6.70 -0.82 -1.99
CA LEU A 465 -5.73 -1.69 -2.66
C LEU A 465 -6.24 -2.14 -4.04
N ALA A 466 -7.52 -2.50 -4.14
CA ALA A 466 -8.16 -2.85 -5.40
C ALA A 466 -8.15 -1.67 -6.39
N ALA A 467 -8.43 -0.45 -5.90
CA ALA A 467 -8.33 0.77 -6.70
C ALA A 467 -6.89 1.01 -7.19
N GLY A 468 -5.88 0.81 -6.33
CA GLY A 468 -4.47 0.96 -6.69
C GLY A 468 -4.03 0.02 -7.81
N HIS A 469 -4.35 -1.28 -7.70
CA HIS A 469 -4.04 -2.25 -8.76
C HIS A 469 -4.80 -1.93 -10.06
N SER A 470 -6.08 -1.59 -9.96
CA SER A 470 -6.89 -1.20 -11.12
C SER A 470 -6.30 0.04 -11.81
N LEU A 471 -5.92 1.06 -11.05
CA LEU A 471 -5.31 2.29 -11.55
C LEU A 471 -3.97 2.02 -12.25
N LEU A 472 -3.16 1.14 -11.68
CA LEU A 472 -1.88 0.73 -12.28
C LEU A 472 -2.08 0.01 -13.61
N ASP A 473 -2.93 -1.02 -13.64
CA ASP A 473 -3.09 -1.88 -14.82
C ASP A 473 -3.90 -1.22 -15.93
N THR A 474 -5.00 -0.56 -15.58
CA THR A 474 -5.94 -0.01 -16.57
C THR A 474 -5.53 1.39 -17.06
N VAL A 475 -4.96 2.22 -16.18
CA VAL A 475 -4.63 3.61 -16.53
C VAL A 475 -3.15 3.76 -16.83
N ALA A 476 -2.25 3.48 -15.88
CA ALA A 476 -0.82 3.70 -16.09
C ALA A 476 -0.25 2.78 -17.20
N LYS A 477 -0.54 1.48 -17.14
CA LYS A 477 -0.03 0.51 -18.11
C LYS A 477 -0.82 0.52 -19.43
N ALA A 478 -2.14 0.30 -19.38
CA ALA A 478 -2.94 0.12 -20.60
C ALA A 478 -3.27 1.43 -21.33
N ASP A 479 -3.79 2.46 -20.65
CA ASP A 479 -4.16 3.74 -21.30
C ASP A 479 -2.94 4.62 -21.62
N ARG A 480 -2.01 4.81 -20.67
CA ARG A 480 -0.86 5.72 -20.85
C ARG A 480 0.36 5.06 -21.52
N GLY A 481 0.35 3.73 -21.69
CA GLY A 481 1.35 3.01 -22.46
C GLY A 481 2.63 2.67 -21.69
N ARG A 482 2.50 2.40 -20.38
CA ARG A 482 3.58 2.03 -19.46
C ARG A 482 4.62 3.14 -19.26
N ASP A 483 5.56 2.94 -18.34
CA ASP A 483 6.49 3.97 -17.87
C ASP A 483 5.72 5.26 -17.52
N ALA A 484 4.65 5.10 -16.74
CA ALA A 484 3.73 6.17 -16.37
C ALA A 484 3.39 6.14 -14.87
N VAL A 485 2.98 7.30 -14.37
CA VAL A 485 2.39 7.47 -13.05
C VAL A 485 0.91 7.81 -13.21
N ALA A 486 0.07 7.13 -12.43
CA ALA A 486 -1.35 7.44 -12.29
C ALA A 486 -1.65 7.74 -10.83
N CYS A 487 -2.57 8.67 -10.60
CA CYS A 487 -2.96 9.15 -9.30
C CYS A 487 -4.48 9.25 -9.20
N GLU A 488 -5.05 8.84 -8.07
CA GLU A 488 -6.49 8.94 -7.83
C GLU A 488 -6.76 9.27 -6.36
N VAL A 489 -7.65 10.24 -6.12
CA VAL A 489 -8.11 10.56 -4.75
C VAL A 489 -9.42 9.82 -4.49
N LEU A 490 -9.52 9.13 -3.36
CA LEU A 490 -10.75 8.43 -2.96
C LEU A 490 -11.38 9.15 -1.77
N LEU A 491 -12.60 9.65 -1.97
CA LEU A 491 -13.38 10.36 -0.97
C LEU A 491 -14.47 9.44 -0.38
N PRO A 492 -14.95 9.70 0.85
CA PRO A 492 -16.08 8.94 1.40
C PRO A 492 -17.35 8.98 0.54
N GLY A 493 -17.54 10.06 -0.23
CA GLY A 493 -18.68 10.25 -1.13
C GLY A 493 -18.50 9.69 -2.55
N GLY A 494 -17.34 9.09 -2.88
CA GLY A 494 -17.06 8.56 -4.22
C GLY A 494 -15.65 8.89 -4.73
N ALA A 495 -15.45 8.71 -6.03
CA ALA A 495 -14.17 9.00 -6.68
C ALA A 495 -13.91 10.52 -6.75
N GLY A 496 -12.70 10.93 -6.36
CA GLY A 496 -12.16 12.27 -6.56
C GLY A 496 -11.42 12.39 -7.90
N PRO A 497 -10.50 13.37 -8.04
CA PRO A 497 -9.79 13.60 -9.28
C PRO A 497 -8.84 12.45 -9.58
N ARG A 498 -8.73 12.14 -10.87
CA ARG A 498 -7.84 11.11 -11.40
C ARG A 498 -6.92 11.71 -12.46
N TRP A 499 -5.63 11.68 -12.19
CA TRP A 499 -4.60 12.21 -13.08
C TRP A 499 -3.64 11.10 -13.49
N ALA A 500 -3.20 11.07 -14.74
CA ALA A 500 -2.18 10.13 -15.18
C ALA A 500 -1.30 10.69 -16.29
N MET A 501 0.00 10.42 -16.20
CA MET A 501 0.99 10.99 -17.10
C MET A 501 2.19 10.04 -17.25
N PRO A 502 2.72 9.86 -18.46
CA PRO A 502 4.02 9.22 -18.65
C PRO A 502 5.12 9.94 -17.87
N TRP A 503 6.03 9.19 -17.25
CA TRP A 503 7.01 9.76 -16.33
C TRP A 503 7.86 10.87 -16.94
N GLU A 504 8.27 10.73 -18.21
CA GLU A 504 9.06 11.77 -18.90
C GLU A 504 8.33 13.11 -19.03
N ARG A 505 6.99 13.11 -19.03
CA ARG A 505 6.15 14.32 -19.07
C ARG A 505 5.68 14.77 -17.68
N ALA A 506 5.65 13.84 -16.73
CA ALA A 506 5.31 14.12 -15.33
C ALA A 506 6.46 14.79 -14.57
N LEU A 507 7.71 14.54 -14.97
CA LEU A 507 8.90 14.92 -14.21
C LEU A 507 9.53 16.23 -14.69
N ARG A 508 10.00 17.05 -13.75
CA ARG A 508 10.89 18.19 -13.96
C ARG A 508 12.03 18.13 -12.95
N ALA A 509 13.28 18.13 -13.44
CA ALA A 509 14.48 18.01 -12.58
C ALA A 509 14.41 16.84 -11.57
N GLY A 510 13.78 15.72 -11.95
CA GLY A 510 13.65 14.52 -11.11
C GLY A 510 12.49 14.53 -10.11
N ARG A 511 11.72 15.61 -9.98
CA ARG A 511 10.50 15.67 -9.16
C ARG A 511 9.25 15.68 -10.03
N VAL A 512 8.13 15.20 -9.48
CA VAL A 512 6.83 15.29 -10.17
C VAL A 512 6.39 16.73 -10.19
N LEU A 513 6.17 17.28 -11.39
CA LEU A 513 5.86 18.71 -11.59
C LEU A 513 4.60 19.12 -10.79
N LEU A 514 3.56 18.29 -10.74
CA LEU A 514 2.38 18.58 -9.92
C LEU A 514 2.69 18.70 -8.42
N ALA A 515 3.60 17.88 -7.89
CA ALA A 515 4.01 17.95 -6.49
C ALA A 515 4.84 19.22 -6.23
N GLU A 516 5.75 19.56 -7.14
CA GLU A 516 6.52 20.81 -7.09
C GLU A 516 5.60 22.04 -7.08
N LEU A 517 4.62 22.10 -7.98
CA LEU A 517 3.65 23.19 -8.04
C LEU A 517 2.77 23.25 -6.79
N ALA A 518 2.39 22.10 -6.23
CA ALA A 518 1.61 22.04 -5.00
C ALA A 518 2.37 22.56 -3.78
N ASP A 519 3.66 22.21 -3.64
CA ASP A 519 4.50 22.73 -2.56
C ASP A 519 4.72 24.25 -2.69
N ALA A 520 4.97 24.74 -3.92
CA ALA A 520 5.09 26.18 -4.17
C ALA A 520 3.79 26.94 -3.84
N PHE A 521 2.62 26.36 -4.14
CA PHE A 521 1.35 26.92 -3.73
C PHE A 521 1.18 26.95 -2.21
N ALA A 522 1.48 25.84 -1.52
CA ALA A 522 1.34 25.73 -0.08
C ALA A 522 2.31 26.65 0.69
N GLY A 523 3.50 26.89 0.15
CA GLY A 523 4.52 27.75 0.74
C GLY A 523 4.27 29.26 0.56
N GLY A 524 3.20 29.65 -0.14
CA GLY A 524 2.93 31.05 -0.45
C GLY A 524 3.99 31.68 -1.37
N ASP A 525 4.61 30.87 -2.23
CA ASP A 525 5.65 31.33 -3.14
C ASP A 525 5.10 32.41 -4.08
N ALA A 526 5.87 33.47 -4.31
CA ALA A 526 5.56 34.50 -5.29
C ALA A 526 5.37 33.92 -6.70
N VAL A 527 5.93 32.73 -6.97
CA VAL A 527 5.71 31.96 -8.20
C VAL A 527 4.27 31.47 -8.35
N MET A 528 3.52 31.27 -7.27
CA MET A 528 2.16 30.72 -7.28
C MET A 528 1.11 31.68 -6.72
N ALA A 529 1.46 32.93 -6.43
CA ALA A 529 0.57 33.96 -5.87
C ALA A 529 -0.76 34.17 -6.61
N GLY A 530 -0.84 33.82 -7.91
CA GLY A 530 -2.06 33.88 -8.72
C GLY A 530 -2.97 32.64 -8.68
N MET A 531 -2.49 31.47 -8.26
CA MET A 531 -3.25 30.21 -8.29
C MET A 531 -4.17 30.02 -7.07
N THR A 532 -4.84 31.06 -6.60
CA THR A 532 -5.68 31.02 -5.39
C THR A 532 -6.85 30.01 -5.47
N SER A 533 -7.51 29.66 -4.36
CA SER A 533 -8.73 28.84 -4.41
C SER A 533 -9.80 29.41 -5.35
N ARG A 534 -9.82 30.74 -5.51
CA ARG A 534 -10.68 31.44 -6.48
C ARG A 534 -10.30 31.15 -7.93
N PHE A 535 -9.01 31.02 -8.24
CA PHE A 535 -8.53 30.62 -9.57
C PHE A 535 -9.04 29.22 -9.92
N PHE A 536 -8.86 28.22 -9.03
CA PHE A 536 -9.33 26.85 -9.29
C PHE A 536 -10.84 26.75 -9.41
N TYR A 537 -11.60 27.50 -8.61
CA TYR A 537 -13.05 27.55 -8.70
C TYR A 537 -13.50 28.10 -10.07
N ARG A 538 -12.94 29.23 -10.51
CA ARG A 538 -13.23 29.82 -11.82
C ARG A 538 -12.75 28.96 -12.98
N LEU A 539 -11.60 28.31 -12.83
CA LEU A 539 -11.07 27.35 -13.78
C LEU A 539 -12.12 26.25 -14.00
N ARG A 540 -12.68 25.68 -12.93
CA ARG A 540 -13.72 24.64 -13.02
C ARG A 540 -14.99 25.15 -13.71
N GLU A 541 -15.50 26.32 -13.33
CA GLU A 541 -16.69 26.93 -13.98
C GLU A 541 -16.47 27.11 -15.49
N ARG A 542 -15.34 27.72 -15.87
CA ARG A 542 -15.03 27.99 -17.29
C ARG A 542 -14.66 26.74 -18.06
N TRP A 543 -14.08 25.73 -17.42
CA TRP A 543 -13.74 24.48 -18.08
C TRP A 543 -14.97 23.78 -18.65
N GLN A 544 -16.07 23.78 -17.92
CA GLN A 544 -17.35 23.22 -18.35
C GLN A 544 -17.95 23.97 -19.55
N GLU A 545 -17.73 25.28 -19.62
CA GLU A 545 -18.21 26.12 -20.73
C GLU A 545 -17.33 26.00 -22.00
N LEU A 546 -16.04 25.67 -21.83
CA LEU A 546 -15.02 25.72 -22.89
C LEU A 546 -14.63 24.34 -23.44
N VAL A 547 -15.14 23.25 -22.87
CA VAL A 547 -14.91 21.88 -23.32
C VAL A 547 -16.27 21.23 -23.61
N ARG A 548 -16.42 20.56 -24.76
CA ARG A 548 -17.68 19.86 -25.08
C ARG A 548 -17.93 18.74 -24.07
N GLU A 549 -19.07 18.80 -23.35
CA GLU A 549 -19.49 17.69 -22.49
C GLU A 549 -19.66 16.39 -23.30
N PRO A 550 -19.18 15.25 -22.79
CA PRO A 550 -19.44 13.96 -23.42
C PRO A 550 -20.94 13.63 -23.34
N ARG A 551 -21.60 13.43 -24.49
CA ARG A 551 -22.93 12.81 -24.51
C ARG A 551 -22.80 11.35 -24.04
N PRO A 552 -23.65 10.86 -23.12
CA PRO A 552 -23.65 9.46 -22.77
C PRO A 552 -23.94 8.62 -24.02
N ALA A 553 -23.10 7.61 -24.28
CA ALA A 553 -23.32 6.69 -25.37
C ALA A 553 -24.65 5.95 -25.15
N MET A 554 -25.55 6.02 -26.14
CA MET A 554 -26.64 5.04 -26.24
C MET A 554 -26.01 3.65 -26.36
N ALA A 555 -26.53 2.68 -25.59
CA ALA A 555 -25.99 1.33 -25.52
C ALA A 555 -25.73 0.75 -26.93
N GLY A 556 -24.47 0.55 -27.28
CA GLY A 556 -24.03 -0.02 -28.56
C GLY A 556 -23.31 0.93 -29.52
N ALA A 557 -23.27 2.25 -29.26
CA ALA A 557 -22.42 3.17 -30.01
C ALA A 557 -21.09 3.40 -29.25
N GLY A 558 -19.96 3.33 -29.95
CA GLY A 558 -18.66 3.72 -29.39
C GLY A 558 -18.67 5.19 -28.94
N PRO A 559 -17.68 5.63 -28.13
CA PRO A 559 -17.58 7.02 -27.69
C PRO A 559 -17.59 7.98 -28.89
N ASP A 560 -18.32 9.09 -28.78
CA ASP A 560 -18.38 10.13 -29.81
C ASP A 560 -16.97 10.72 -29.99
N PRO A 561 -16.36 10.65 -31.19
CA PRO A 561 -14.99 11.13 -31.43
C PRO A 561 -14.78 12.63 -31.16
N GLY A 562 -15.84 13.44 -31.01
CA GLY A 562 -15.77 14.86 -30.65
C GLY A 562 -15.99 15.19 -29.17
N SER A 563 -16.10 14.19 -28.29
CA SER A 563 -16.35 14.40 -26.86
C SER A 563 -15.05 14.74 -26.10
N GLY A 564 -15.03 15.89 -25.41
CA GLY A 564 -13.84 16.38 -24.71
C GLY A 564 -12.83 17.15 -25.57
N GLU A 565 -13.13 17.44 -26.84
CA GLU A 565 -12.32 18.41 -27.61
C GLU A 565 -12.53 19.84 -27.06
N PRO A 566 -11.45 20.63 -26.89
CA PRO A 566 -11.58 22.02 -26.49
C PRO A 566 -12.34 22.80 -27.57
N VAL A 567 -13.29 23.62 -27.14
CA VAL A 567 -14.06 24.50 -28.04
C VAL A 567 -13.17 25.62 -28.60
N LEU A 568 -12.07 25.93 -27.92
CA LEU A 568 -11.08 26.92 -28.31
C LEU A 568 -9.77 26.29 -28.76
N ASP A 569 -9.02 27.04 -29.58
CA ASP A 569 -7.63 26.71 -29.88
C ASP A 569 -6.79 26.63 -28.59
N PRO A 570 -5.87 25.65 -28.49
CA PRO A 570 -5.08 25.47 -27.29
C PRO A 570 -4.29 26.70 -26.82
N GLU A 571 -3.79 27.52 -27.75
CA GLU A 571 -3.08 28.75 -27.40
C GLU A 571 -4.03 29.78 -26.78
N VAL A 572 -5.21 29.95 -27.37
CA VAL A 572 -6.24 30.88 -26.88
C VAL A 572 -6.72 30.47 -25.48
N PHE A 573 -6.88 29.17 -25.23
CA PHE A 573 -7.22 28.69 -23.91
C PHE A 573 -6.13 29.00 -22.87
N GLY A 574 -4.86 28.81 -23.23
CA GLY A 574 -3.73 29.22 -22.40
C GLY A 574 -3.73 30.70 -22.07
N GLU A 575 -4.07 31.57 -23.02
CA GLU A 575 -4.21 33.02 -22.78
C GLU A 575 -5.30 33.35 -21.78
N VAL A 576 -6.48 32.73 -21.92
CA VAL A 576 -7.61 32.97 -21.03
C VAL A 576 -7.25 32.59 -19.60
N LEU A 577 -6.56 31.46 -19.40
CA LEU A 577 -6.12 31.02 -18.08
C LEU A 577 -5.00 31.88 -17.50
N ALA A 578 -4.04 32.32 -18.33
CA ALA A 578 -3.01 33.27 -17.90
C ALA A 578 -3.62 34.59 -17.41
N MET A 579 -4.67 35.08 -18.08
CA MET A 579 -5.42 36.26 -17.64
C MET A 579 -6.17 36.03 -16.33
N GLU A 580 -6.80 34.86 -16.14
CA GLU A 580 -7.44 34.54 -14.86
C GLU A 580 -6.44 34.41 -13.71
N TYR A 581 -5.27 33.81 -13.96
CA TYR A 581 -4.18 33.73 -13.00
C TYR A 581 -3.74 35.13 -12.54
N LEU A 582 -3.59 36.08 -13.47
CA LEU A 582 -3.27 37.48 -13.15
C LEU A 582 -4.40 38.19 -12.39
N GLN A 583 -5.66 37.90 -12.70
CA GLN A 583 -6.80 38.51 -12.01
C GLN A 583 -7.02 37.97 -10.60
N ALA A 584 -6.68 36.70 -10.37
CA ALA A 584 -6.91 36.00 -9.11
C ALA A 584 -5.82 36.25 -8.06
N GLY A 585 -4.65 36.74 -8.47
CA GLY A 585 -3.55 37.11 -7.55
C GLY A 585 -3.83 38.41 -6.78
N GLU A 586 -3.52 38.39 -5.48
CA GLU A 586 -3.74 39.54 -4.58
C GLU A 586 -2.79 40.73 -4.87
N ASN A 587 -1.64 40.48 -5.51
CA ASN A 587 -0.69 41.50 -5.95
C ASN A 587 -0.77 41.73 -7.46
N ARG A 588 -1.56 42.74 -7.89
CA ARG A 588 -1.62 43.24 -9.28
C ARG A 588 -0.30 43.87 -9.78
N SER A 589 0.73 43.94 -8.96
CA SER A 589 1.97 44.66 -9.24
C SER A 589 3.17 43.71 -9.31
N GLY A 590 3.54 43.30 -10.52
CA GLY A 590 4.89 42.78 -10.79
C GLY A 590 5.01 41.63 -11.79
N LEU A 591 3.94 40.86 -12.03
CA LEU A 591 3.99 39.71 -12.93
C LEU A 591 3.65 40.10 -14.37
N SER A 592 4.56 39.83 -15.30
CA SER A 592 4.33 40.00 -16.72
C SER A 592 3.36 38.94 -17.26
N ARG A 593 2.71 39.27 -18.38
CA ARG A 593 1.85 38.31 -19.10
C ARG A 593 2.63 37.06 -19.53
N GLU A 594 3.90 37.21 -19.84
CA GLU A 594 4.78 36.11 -20.26
C GLU A 594 5.08 35.13 -19.12
N GLU A 595 5.36 35.66 -17.92
CA GLU A 595 5.54 34.83 -16.72
C GLU A 595 4.24 34.11 -16.33
N ALA A 596 3.09 34.78 -16.44
CA ALA A 596 1.79 34.15 -16.19
C ALA A 596 1.50 33.00 -17.18
N ARG A 597 1.79 33.21 -18.47
CA ARG A 597 1.69 32.15 -19.50
C ARG A 597 2.60 30.98 -19.20
N GLN A 598 3.85 31.22 -18.80
CA GLN A 598 4.78 30.14 -18.49
C GLN A 598 4.29 29.29 -17.30
N ARG A 599 3.81 29.95 -16.23
CA ARG A 599 3.33 29.28 -15.01
C ARG A 599 2.05 28.49 -15.24
N VAL A 600 1.10 29.05 -15.98
CA VAL A 600 -0.12 28.35 -16.39
C VAL A 600 0.19 27.24 -17.39
N GLY A 601 1.18 27.45 -18.26
CA GLY A 601 1.68 26.46 -19.21
C GLY A 601 2.12 25.17 -18.51
N TRP A 602 2.87 25.27 -17.41
CA TRP A 602 3.25 24.09 -16.63
C TRP A 602 2.04 23.31 -16.10
N LEU A 603 1.01 23.99 -15.61
CA LEU A 603 -0.22 23.34 -15.17
C LEU A 603 -0.97 22.70 -16.35
N LEU A 604 -1.08 23.41 -17.47
CA LEU A 604 -1.75 22.93 -18.67
C LEU A 604 -1.07 21.70 -19.27
N ASP A 605 0.26 21.65 -19.24
CA ASP A 605 1.02 20.48 -19.66
C ASP A 605 0.68 19.26 -18.80
N GLN A 606 0.42 19.46 -17.49
CA GLN A 606 -0.04 18.39 -16.61
C GLN A 606 -1.52 18.03 -16.79
N CYS A 607 -2.31 18.89 -17.43
CA CYS A 607 -3.70 18.61 -17.79
C CYS A 607 -3.85 17.97 -19.18
N ARG A 608 -2.76 17.77 -19.95
CA ARG A 608 -2.82 17.11 -21.26
C ARG A 608 -2.95 15.60 -21.14
N VAL A 609 -3.74 14.99 -22.03
CA VAL A 609 -3.76 13.54 -22.20
C VAL A 609 -2.59 13.14 -23.10
N VAL A 610 -1.60 12.49 -22.50
CA VAL A 610 -0.41 12.00 -23.22
C VAL A 610 -0.35 10.49 -23.13
N ARG A 611 -0.23 9.84 -24.30
CA ARG A 611 -0.01 8.39 -24.40
C ARG A 611 1.37 8.10 -24.97
N ARG A 612 2.04 7.14 -24.37
CA ARG A 612 3.31 6.58 -24.85
C ARG A 612 3.05 5.42 -25.80
N ARG A 613 3.61 5.45 -27.01
CA ARG A 613 3.61 4.31 -27.94
C ARG A 613 5.04 3.90 -28.27
N ARG A 614 5.35 2.61 -28.14
CA ARG A 614 6.61 2.04 -28.65
C ARG A 614 6.39 1.66 -30.12
N GLY A 615 7.10 2.31 -31.02
CA GLY A 615 7.13 1.98 -32.44
C GLY A 615 8.52 1.51 -32.90
N PRO A 616 8.67 1.06 -34.17
CA PRO A 616 9.95 0.61 -34.72
C PRO A 616 11.04 1.70 -34.72
N ALA A 617 10.63 2.98 -34.71
CA ALA A 617 11.52 4.15 -34.72
C ALA A 617 11.79 4.73 -33.31
N GLY A 618 11.39 4.04 -32.24
CA GLY A 618 11.55 4.48 -30.85
C GLY A 618 10.23 4.86 -30.16
N VAL A 619 10.34 5.63 -29.07
CA VAL A 619 9.18 6.09 -28.29
C VAL A 619 8.51 7.27 -29.01
N GLN A 620 7.23 7.12 -29.30
CA GLN A 620 6.38 8.18 -29.86
C GLN A 620 5.38 8.65 -28.82
N TRP A 621 5.17 9.97 -28.78
CA TRP A 621 4.20 10.62 -27.92
C TRP A 621 2.96 10.95 -28.73
N GLN A 622 1.82 10.38 -28.33
CA GLN A 622 0.52 10.78 -28.86
C GLN A 622 -0.10 11.74 -27.84
N GLU A 623 -0.08 13.03 -28.17
CA GLU A 623 -0.79 14.06 -27.41
C GLU A 623 -2.19 14.18 -27.99
N GLU A 624 -3.21 13.99 -27.16
CA GLU A 624 -4.57 14.34 -27.57
C GLU A 624 -4.75 15.85 -27.49
N ARG A 625 -5.64 16.37 -28.33
CA ARG A 625 -6.08 17.78 -28.24
C ARG A 625 -6.94 18.04 -27.01
N ARG A 626 -7.40 16.98 -26.33
CA ARG A 626 -8.22 17.03 -25.13
C ARG A 626 -7.38 17.31 -23.89
N TRP A 627 -7.91 18.16 -23.02
CA TRP A 627 -7.41 18.35 -21.67
C TRP A 627 -8.34 17.75 -20.62
N GLU A 628 -7.75 17.31 -19.51
CA GLU A 628 -8.43 16.81 -18.31
C GLU A 628 -8.22 17.79 -17.15
N LEU A 629 -9.31 18.24 -16.53
CA LEU A 629 -9.27 19.19 -15.41
C LEU A 629 -8.65 18.58 -14.15
N ASP A 630 -8.63 17.25 -14.07
CA ASP A 630 -8.16 16.46 -12.94
C ASP A 630 -6.74 16.80 -12.50
N GLY A 631 -5.83 17.19 -13.42
CA GLY A 631 -4.49 17.64 -13.05
C GLY A 631 -4.51 18.90 -12.16
N ALA A 632 -5.37 19.86 -12.48
CA ALA A 632 -5.53 21.08 -11.68
C ALA A 632 -6.27 20.82 -10.35
N LEU A 633 -7.27 19.94 -10.36
CA LEU A 633 -7.97 19.55 -9.13
C LEU A 633 -7.05 18.77 -8.19
N LEU A 634 -6.20 17.90 -8.72
CA LEU A 634 -5.19 17.19 -7.95
C LEU A 634 -4.15 18.15 -7.38
N LEU A 635 -3.67 19.14 -8.14
CA LEU A 635 -2.77 20.17 -7.63
C LEU A 635 -3.37 20.87 -6.42
N ARG A 636 -4.63 21.33 -6.54
CA ARG A 636 -5.34 21.98 -5.43
C ARG A 636 -5.45 21.04 -4.22
N PHE A 637 -5.83 19.79 -4.44
CA PHE A 637 -5.93 18.78 -3.38
C PHE A 637 -4.59 18.59 -2.64
N LEU A 638 -3.49 18.40 -3.38
CA LEU A 638 -2.15 18.21 -2.81
C LEU A 638 -1.70 19.43 -2.01
N ALA A 639 -1.94 20.62 -2.56
CA ALA A 639 -1.48 21.86 -1.97
C ALA A 639 -2.27 22.24 -0.69
N LEU A 640 -3.58 21.96 -0.68
CA LEU A 640 -4.42 22.10 0.51
C LEU A 640 -4.33 20.90 1.45
N ARG A 641 -3.50 19.91 1.14
CA ARG A 641 -3.34 18.65 1.89
C ARG A 641 -4.71 17.98 2.15
N GLY A 642 -5.62 18.00 1.19
CA GLY A 642 -6.95 17.39 1.30
C GLY A 642 -7.92 18.01 2.31
N ARG A 643 -7.66 19.22 2.84
CA ARG A 643 -8.49 19.85 3.89
C ARG A 643 -9.75 20.55 3.39
N GLU A 644 -9.70 21.10 2.18
CA GLU A 644 -10.90 21.49 1.45
C GLU A 644 -11.16 20.38 0.44
N GLY A 645 -12.37 19.82 0.41
CA GLY A 645 -12.75 18.84 -0.61
C GLY A 645 -12.40 19.34 -2.02
N VAL A 646 -12.21 18.39 -2.93
CA VAL A 646 -11.78 18.60 -4.32
C VAL A 646 -12.63 19.66 -5.03
#